data_AF-A0A7W1ESI1-F1
#
_entry.id   AF-A0A7W1ESI1-F1
#
_cell.length_a   1.000
_cell.length_b   1.000
_cell.length_c   1.000
_cell.angle_alpha   90.00
_cell.angle_beta   90.00
_cell.angle_gamma   90.00
#
_symmetry.space_group_name_H-M   'P 1'
#
loop_
_entity.id
_entity.type
_entity.pdbx_description
1 polymer ?
#
loop_
_entity_poly.entity_id
_entity_poly.type
_entity_poly.pdbx_seq_one_letter_code
_entity_poly.pdbx_strand_id
1 'polypeptide(L)'
;MKKIILFLACNLLLLEAYAQDQHGCITDQYYQKQMQNNAEFKKNQDALEVFTQEFIKKASAAKSATASLYIIPIVFHVIHTGGSGNISDAQIIDQVQILNKEFPRQQADTVLTPAAFKTAAGAFNVEFRLATIDPNGNCTNGINRVYNSISNCSVNEDDPKSLSYWPSNKYLNVWLVQSMHYSGQSGCAGGGYATFPGGAATLDGINIRGDLISNIGTSASNSGWGNFKGRYLIHELGHWFNLRHIWGDANCGNDLVSDTPPHVNSNSGCPNFPRNPNNSCGGGPNGEMYTDYMDYTNGSCLNMFTAGQVVRMTACINGAASGRNNLWSNGNLIATGTADPYIYPVVCTAVPDILPFGTIVACVGDSVKFTDYSYGGNSSSRSWNFFGSPSSSLTDSIVKVKYNFPGVYNIALTKTYLSSSKTTTFTNKVYVLDSATSSHTIPYSESFENAATFVNEWTAVNKNNDVADWQNVSTTNYTGNNCVSIANHNSIAPSTDELISPAFDLSATASNTLSFRLHFATRATTNSDKLDVSISNNCGLTWFSVYSKSGSALKTVTGNINGSNVPAPASPEWREEKINIDDTHLSAKTRFRFSFTAGGGNNIFIDDININGISTVGIKENSAIASINLFPNPANAILNLNYTLKNKAAVKLEMTDILGKIQAIQTTETVNEGENKNTINTSSLKQGIYFISIKQNGAVIYSSKFIKQGS
;
A
#
# COMPACT_ATOMS: atom_id res chain seq x y z
N MET A 1 -39.85 -18.38 60.72
CA MET A 1 -39.72 -16.92 60.96
C MET A 1 -38.27 -16.50 60.76
N LYS A 2 -38.04 -15.41 60.01
CA LYS A 2 -36.78 -14.63 59.81
C LYS A 2 -35.66 -15.35 59.02
N LYS A 3 -35.53 -15.11 57.70
CA LYS A 3 -34.85 -13.99 56.99
C LYS A 3 -33.37 -13.83 57.37
N ILE A 4 -32.48 -14.31 56.50
CA ILE A 4 -31.15 -13.71 56.27
C ILE A 4 -31.01 -13.57 54.74
N ILE A 5 -31.03 -12.32 54.28
CA ILE A 5 -30.74 -11.89 52.92
C ILE A 5 -29.27 -11.45 52.93
N LEU A 6 -28.43 -12.09 52.12
CA LEU A 6 -27.05 -11.66 51.89
C LEU A 6 -27.04 -10.66 50.73
N PHE A 7 -26.59 -9.44 51.02
CA PHE A 7 -26.37 -8.36 50.05
C PHE A 7 -25.22 -8.72 49.10
N LEU A 8 -25.48 -8.75 47.80
CA LEU A 8 -24.45 -8.59 46.76
C LEU A 8 -24.77 -7.31 45.98
N ALA A 9 -24.06 -6.23 46.29
CA ALA A 9 -24.12 -5.00 45.53
C ALA A 9 -23.33 -5.19 44.23
N CYS A 10 -24.03 -5.35 43.11
CA CYS A 10 -23.44 -5.31 41.78
C CYS A 10 -23.41 -3.84 41.33
N ASN A 11 -22.22 -3.22 41.36
CA ASN A 11 -21.98 -1.93 40.74
C ASN A 11 -22.08 -2.10 39.21
N LEU A 12 -23.21 -1.76 38.61
CA LEU A 12 -23.28 -1.48 37.19
C LEU A 12 -22.59 -0.14 36.93
N LEU A 13 -21.32 -0.22 36.51
CA LEU A 13 -20.69 0.85 35.75
C LEU A 13 -21.45 0.96 34.42
N LEU A 14 -22.27 2.00 34.29
CA LEU A 14 -22.74 2.49 32.99
C LEU A 14 -21.51 3.01 32.24
N LEU A 15 -20.90 2.14 31.45
CA LEU A 15 -20.04 2.55 30.36
C LEU A 15 -20.97 3.18 29.31
N GLU A 16 -21.06 4.50 29.32
CA GLU A 16 -21.52 5.24 28.15
C GLU A 16 -20.53 4.92 27.02
N ALA A 17 -20.98 4.07 26.10
CA ALA A 17 -20.29 3.90 24.84
C ALA A 17 -20.41 5.23 24.09
N TYR A 18 -19.36 6.04 24.12
CA TYR A 18 -19.19 7.12 23.16
C TYR A 18 -19.24 6.48 21.78
N ALA A 19 -20.33 6.72 21.04
CA ALA A 19 -20.31 6.48 19.61
C ALA A 19 -19.18 7.35 19.04
N GLN A 20 -18.14 6.71 18.49
CA GLN A 20 -17.14 7.43 17.72
C GLN A 20 -17.89 8.17 16.60
N ASP A 21 -17.73 9.48 16.55
CA ASP A 21 -18.27 10.31 15.48
C ASP A 21 -17.63 9.82 14.17
N GLN A 22 -18.40 9.06 13.38
CA GLN A 22 -17.86 8.29 12.25
C GLN A 22 -17.41 9.18 11.09
N HIS A 23 -17.64 10.50 11.15
CA HIS A 23 -17.44 11.44 10.05
C HIS A 23 -16.64 12.71 10.41
N GLY A 24 -15.76 12.63 11.40
CA GLY A 24 -14.97 13.79 11.83
C GLY A 24 -13.87 14.21 10.83
N CYS A 25 -13.66 15.52 10.69
CA CYS A 25 -12.46 16.13 10.14
C CYS A 25 -11.35 16.19 11.22
N ILE A 26 -10.07 16.14 10.81
CA ILE A 26 -8.92 16.24 11.74
C ILE A 26 -8.17 17.59 11.68
N THR A 27 -8.75 18.58 11.01
CA THR A 27 -8.08 19.84 10.73
C THR A 27 -7.72 20.62 12.01
N ASP A 28 -8.55 20.59 13.06
CA ASP A 28 -8.18 21.20 14.35
C ASP A 28 -7.02 20.46 15.02
N GLN A 29 -7.04 19.12 15.09
CA GLN A 29 -5.94 18.35 15.68
C GLN A 29 -4.61 18.64 14.97
N TYR A 30 -4.65 18.76 13.65
CA TYR A 30 -3.50 19.15 12.84
C TYR A 30 -3.06 20.60 13.13
N TYR A 31 -4.01 21.53 13.23
CA TYR A 31 -3.76 22.92 13.62
C TYR A 31 -3.11 23.03 15.01
N GLN A 32 -3.65 22.35 16.03
CA GLN A 32 -3.10 22.35 17.38
C GLN A 32 -1.69 21.77 17.42
N LYS A 33 -1.44 20.69 16.69
CA LYS A 33 -0.09 20.10 16.55
C LYS A 33 0.89 21.10 15.96
N GLN A 34 0.48 21.90 14.96
CA GLN A 34 1.34 22.95 14.40
C GLN A 34 1.54 24.12 15.38
N MET A 35 0.49 24.57 16.08
CA MET A 35 0.58 25.63 17.09
C MET A 35 1.55 25.27 18.23
N GLN A 36 1.61 23.99 18.61
CA GLN A 36 2.49 23.51 19.66
C GLN A 36 3.94 23.33 19.20
N ASN A 37 4.14 22.82 17.98
CA ASN A 37 5.47 22.36 17.53
C ASN A 37 6.16 23.31 16.53
N ASN A 38 5.48 24.34 16.03
CA ASN A 38 6.02 25.27 15.03
C ASN A 38 5.83 26.73 15.46
N ALA A 39 6.91 27.35 15.95
CA ALA A 39 6.88 28.73 16.45
C ALA A 39 6.59 29.76 15.34
N GLU A 40 7.03 29.51 14.11
CA GLU A 40 6.75 30.40 12.98
C GLU A 40 5.29 30.31 12.55
N PHE A 41 4.71 29.10 12.54
CA PHE A 41 3.27 28.93 12.31
C PHE A 41 2.44 29.72 13.33
N LYS A 42 2.77 29.59 14.62
CA LYS A 42 2.10 30.33 15.69
C LYS A 42 2.17 31.85 15.48
N LYS A 43 3.36 32.37 15.18
CA LYS A 43 3.56 33.80 14.90
C LYS A 43 2.75 34.26 13.68
N ASN A 44 2.70 33.46 12.62
CA ASN A 44 1.92 33.78 11.42
C ASN A 44 0.42 33.76 11.70
N GLN A 45 -0.06 32.82 12.53
CA GLN A 45 -1.44 32.76 12.99
C GLN A 45 -1.82 33.99 13.83
N ASP A 46 -0.98 34.40 14.79
CA ASP A 46 -1.21 35.61 15.57
C ASP A 46 -1.29 36.85 14.68
N ALA A 47 -0.37 36.98 13.71
CA ALA A 47 -0.38 38.08 12.74
C ALA A 47 -1.62 38.06 11.83
N LEU A 48 -2.05 36.88 11.39
CA LEU A 48 -3.24 36.70 10.57
C LEU A 48 -4.52 37.06 11.33
N GLU A 49 -4.63 36.69 12.61
CA GLU A 49 -5.80 37.03 13.43
C GLU A 49 -5.87 38.55 13.67
N VAL A 50 -4.74 39.20 13.99
CA VAL A 50 -4.69 40.68 14.11
C VAL A 50 -5.17 41.35 12.82
N PHE A 51 -4.62 40.93 11.67
CA PHE A 51 -5.05 41.45 10.36
C PHE A 51 -6.55 41.21 10.12
N THR A 52 -7.05 40.02 10.44
CA THR A 52 -8.45 39.65 10.25
C THR A 52 -9.38 40.52 11.09
N GLN A 53 -9.05 40.76 12.36
CA GLN A 53 -9.83 41.63 13.24
C GLN A 53 -9.86 43.09 12.76
N GLU A 54 -8.73 43.61 12.26
CA GLU A 54 -8.69 44.93 11.64
C GLU A 54 -9.52 45.00 10.36
N PHE A 55 -9.48 43.95 9.54
CA PHE A 55 -10.26 43.83 8.32
C PHE A 55 -11.77 43.82 8.62
N ILE A 56 -12.21 43.02 9.59
CA ILE A 56 -13.61 42.95 10.04
C ILE A 56 -14.11 44.32 10.51
N LYS A 57 -13.31 45.05 11.31
CA LYS A 57 -13.65 46.39 11.78
C LYS A 57 -13.82 47.38 10.63
N LYS A 58 -12.92 47.35 9.64
CA LYS A 58 -13.00 48.19 8.44
C LYS A 58 -14.19 47.83 7.56
N ALA A 59 -14.43 46.54 7.33
CA ALA A 59 -15.56 46.06 6.55
C ALA A 59 -16.91 46.47 7.18
N SER A 60 -17.02 46.40 8.51
CA SER A 60 -18.21 46.86 9.25
C SER A 60 -18.44 48.38 9.14
N ALA A 61 -17.37 49.16 8.96
CA ALA A 61 -17.44 50.61 8.79
C ALA A 61 -17.71 51.05 7.34
N ALA A 62 -17.30 50.25 6.36
CA ALA A 62 -17.50 50.52 4.93
C ALA A 62 -18.94 50.14 4.52
N LYS A 63 -19.82 51.13 4.33
CA LYS A 63 -21.15 50.90 3.73
C LYS A 63 -20.99 50.52 2.26
N SER A 64 -21.11 49.22 1.98
CA SER A 64 -21.37 48.64 0.66
C SER A 64 -20.31 48.96 -0.42
N ALA A 65 -19.19 48.23 -0.40
CA ALA A 65 -18.38 48.02 -1.61
C ALA A 65 -18.87 46.74 -2.31
N THR A 66 -19.00 46.78 -3.64
CA THR A 66 -19.29 45.57 -4.44
C THR A 66 -18.18 44.55 -4.21
N ALA A 67 -18.54 43.31 -3.85
CA ALA A 67 -17.55 42.26 -3.58
C ALA A 67 -16.73 41.95 -4.84
N SER A 68 -15.41 42.14 -4.78
CA SER A 68 -14.48 41.73 -5.84
C SER A 68 -14.65 40.23 -6.15
N LEU A 69 -14.59 39.87 -7.44
CA LEU A 69 -14.49 38.48 -7.84
C LEU A 69 -13.07 37.99 -7.57
N TYR A 70 -12.92 36.95 -6.75
CA TYR A 70 -11.65 36.30 -6.50
C TYR A 70 -11.54 35.04 -7.36
N ILE A 71 -10.65 35.05 -8.35
CA ILE A 71 -10.37 33.84 -9.15
C ILE A 71 -9.21 33.08 -8.50
N ILE A 72 -9.38 31.78 -8.28
CA ILE A 72 -8.38 30.90 -7.65
C ILE A 72 -7.98 29.78 -8.61
N PRO A 73 -6.70 29.71 -9.02
CA PRO A 73 -6.18 28.57 -9.74
C PRO A 73 -6.15 27.34 -8.84
N ILE A 74 -6.85 26.28 -9.20
CA ILE A 74 -6.91 25.01 -8.46
C ILE A 74 -6.23 23.89 -9.26
N VAL A 75 -5.50 23.01 -8.57
CA VAL A 75 -4.92 21.79 -9.12
C VAL A 75 -5.30 20.60 -8.24
N PHE A 76 -5.69 19.49 -8.88
CA PHE A 76 -5.95 18.23 -8.21
C PHE A 76 -4.82 17.24 -8.45
N HIS A 77 -4.31 16.64 -7.38
CA HIS A 77 -3.30 15.58 -7.41
C HIS A 77 -3.97 14.25 -7.05
N VAL A 78 -4.34 13.46 -8.05
CA VAL A 78 -4.93 12.13 -7.87
C VAL A 78 -3.83 11.12 -7.59
N ILE A 79 -3.60 10.80 -6.33
CA ILE A 79 -2.73 9.70 -5.93
C ILE A 79 -3.58 8.43 -6.00
N HIS A 80 -3.18 7.43 -6.78
CA HIS A 80 -4.01 6.25 -7.02
C HIS A 80 -3.22 4.95 -7.14
N THR A 81 -3.92 3.82 -6.96
CA THR A 81 -3.44 2.48 -7.36
C THR A 81 -4.20 1.93 -8.57
N GLY A 82 -5.01 2.77 -9.22
CA GLY A 82 -5.95 2.39 -10.27
C GLY A 82 -7.37 2.25 -9.71
N GLY A 83 -8.26 1.61 -10.47
CA GLY A 83 -9.63 1.32 -10.02
C GLY A 83 -10.38 2.55 -9.51
N SER A 84 -11.07 2.41 -8.37
CA SER A 84 -11.84 3.48 -7.72
C SER A 84 -10.99 4.60 -7.11
N GLY A 85 -9.70 4.36 -6.82
CA GLY A 85 -8.79 5.41 -6.37
C GLY A 85 -8.43 6.39 -7.49
N ASN A 86 -8.53 5.98 -8.75
CA ASN A 86 -8.20 6.80 -9.91
C ASN A 86 -9.46 7.49 -10.49
N ILE A 87 -10.08 8.38 -9.70
CA ILE A 87 -11.37 9.00 -10.05
C ILE A 87 -11.33 9.73 -11.40
N SER A 88 -12.46 9.80 -12.09
CA SER A 88 -12.54 10.40 -13.44
C SER A 88 -12.36 11.92 -13.45
N ASP A 89 -11.86 12.46 -14.58
CA ASP A 89 -11.80 13.92 -14.80
C ASP A 89 -13.20 14.56 -14.65
N ALA A 90 -14.25 13.88 -15.11
CA ALA A 90 -15.64 14.35 -14.98
C ALA A 90 -16.06 14.56 -13.52
N GLN A 91 -15.64 13.68 -12.61
CA GLN A 91 -15.92 13.82 -11.18
C GLN A 91 -15.20 15.04 -10.58
N ILE A 92 -13.95 15.29 -10.97
CA ILE A 92 -13.21 16.48 -10.52
C ILE A 92 -13.84 17.76 -11.07
N ILE A 93 -14.23 17.75 -12.35
CA ILE A 93 -14.89 18.90 -13.00
C ILE A 93 -16.25 19.19 -12.35
N ASP A 94 -17.03 18.17 -12.04
CA ASP A 94 -18.30 18.31 -11.30
C ASP A 94 -18.08 18.92 -9.92
N GLN A 95 -17.02 18.52 -9.20
CA GLN A 95 -16.67 19.15 -7.93
C GLN A 95 -16.38 20.66 -8.10
N VAL A 96 -15.60 21.05 -9.11
CA VAL A 96 -15.31 22.48 -9.37
C VAL A 96 -16.60 23.25 -9.69
N GLN A 97 -17.52 22.66 -10.44
CA GLN A 97 -18.84 23.26 -10.70
C GLN A 97 -19.67 23.43 -9.41
N ILE A 98 -19.62 22.46 -8.50
CA ILE A 98 -20.25 22.57 -7.17
C ILE A 98 -19.64 23.73 -6.38
N LEU A 99 -18.30 23.85 -6.34
CA LEU A 99 -17.64 24.96 -5.64
C LEU A 99 -18.09 26.32 -6.20
N ASN A 100 -18.08 26.48 -7.53
CA ASN A 100 -18.47 27.71 -8.22
C ASN A 100 -19.97 28.02 -8.12
N LYS A 101 -20.79 27.08 -7.65
CA LYS A 101 -22.20 27.30 -7.37
C LYS A 101 -22.44 27.61 -5.89
N GLU A 102 -21.78 26.88 -4.98
CA GLU A 102 -22.10 26.93 -3.55
C GLU A 102 -21.45 28.10 -2.81
N PHE A 103 -20.21 28.47 -3.17
CA PHE A 103 -19.53 29.64 -2.61
C PHE A 103 -20.27 30.97 -2.88
N PRO A 104 -20.69 31.28 -4.12
CA PRO A 104 -21.51 32.45 -4.39
C PRO A 104 -23.00 32.25 -4.05
N ARG A 105 -23.35 31.14 -3.38
CA ARG A 105 -24.69 30.84 -2.88
C ARG A 105 -25.77 30.75 -3.98
N GLN A 106 -25.48 30.05 -5.07
CA GLN A 106 -26.35 29.88 -6.24
C GLN A 106 -26.99 28.48 -6.33
N GLN A 107 -26.79 27.65 -5.31
CA GLN A 107 -27.39 26.32 -5.20
C GLN A 107 -28.90 26.36 -4.91
N ALA A 108 -29.62 25.37 -5.44
CA ALA A 108 -31.08 25.35 -5.37
C ALA A 108 -31.62 25.15 -3.95
N ASP A 109 -30.87 24.44 -3.10
CA ASP A 109 -31.27 24.14 -1.73
C ASP A 109 -30.95 25.26 -0.72
N THR A 110 -30.54 26.45 -1.18
CA THR A 110 -30.56 27.68 -0.38
C THR A 110 -31.94 27.98 0.20
N VAL A 111 -33.00 27.49 -0.43
CA VAL A 111 -34.39 27.58 0.05
C VAL A 111 -34.63 26.78 1.34
N LEU A 112 -33.80 25.76 1.61
CA LEU A 112 -33.88 24.90 2.79
C LEU A 112 -33.24 25.53 4.04
N THR A 113 -32.47 26.62 3.88
CA THR A 113 -31.93 27.37 5.03
C THR A 113 -33.10 27.84 5.91
N PRO A 114 -33.12 27.51 7.23
CA PRO A 114 -34.16 27.94 8.14
C PRO A 114 -34.38 29.45 8.09
N ALA A 115 -35.63 29.90 8.15
CA ALA A 115 -35.98 31.31 8.00
C ALA A 115 -35.19 32.23 8.95
N ALA A 116 -34.93 31.77 10.17
CA ALA A 116 -34.14 32.48 11.18
C ALA A 116 -32.67 32.71 10.80
N PHE A 117 -32.09 31.88 9.94
CA PHE A 117 -30.68 31.95 9.55
C PHE A 117 -30.50 32.61 8.17
N LYS A 118 -31.58 32.87 7.41
CA LYS A 118 -31.50 33.45 6.06
C LYS A 118 -30.79 34.80 6.03
N THR A 119 -30.97 35.63 7.06
CA THR A 119 -30.32 36.95 7.16
C THR A 119 -28.84 36.87 7.51
N ALA A 120 -28.39 35.77 8.12
CA ALA A 120 -26.99 35.54 8.41
C ALA A 120 -26.25 34.95 7.19
N ALA A 121 -26.95 34.38 6.21
CA ALA A 121 -26.32 33.71 5.09
C ALA A 121 -25.49 34.66 4.20
N GLY A 122 -24.24 34.27 3.94
CA GLY A 122 -23.29 35.00 3.11
C GLY A 122 -23.06 34.33 1.75
N ALA A 123 -22.71 35.15 0.76
CA ALA A 123 -22.21 34.69 -0.54
C ALA A 123 -20.76 35.15 -0.71
N PHE A 124 -19.83 34.22 -0.88
CA PHE A 124 -18.45 34.54 -1.18
C PHE A 124 -18.25 34.57 -2.70
N ASN A 125 -17.93 35.74 -3.24
CA ASN A 125 -17.74 35.94 -4.68
C ASN A 125 -16.36 35.41 -5.13
N VAL A 126 -16.22 34.09 -5.15
CA VAL A 126 -15.01 33.37 -5.55
C VAL A 126 -15.32 32.40 -6.68
N GLU A 127 -14.40 32.28 -7.63
CA GLU A 127 -14.45 31.33 -8.74
C GLU A 127 -13.16 30.49 -8.74
N PHE A 128 -13.31 29.18 -8.66
CA PHE A 128 -12.24 28.20 -8.79
C PHE A 128 -12.10 27.79 -10.25
N ARG A 129 -10.89 27.90 -10.79
CA ARG A 129 -10.57 27.54 -12.18
C ARG A 129 -9.45 26.51 -12.19
N LEU A 130 -9.67 25.38 -12.83
CA LEU A 130 -8.61 24.40 -13.04
C LEU A 130 -7.46 25.06 -13.81
N ALA A 131 -6.26 24.97 -13.25
CA ALA A 131 -5.07 25.56 -13.88
C ALA A 131 -4.86 24.97 -15.28
N THR A 132 -4.52 25.83 -16.25
CA THR A 132 -4.23 25.39 -17.63
C THR A 132 -2.75 25.45 -17.99
N ILE A 133 -1.93 26.03 -17.11
CA ILE A 133 -0.47 26.09 -17.18
C ILE A 133 0.10 25.51 -15.89
N ASP A 134 1.04 24.57 -16.00
CA ASP A 134 1.72 23.95 -14.87
C ASP A 134 2.88 24.84 -14.34
N PRO A 135 3.52 24.50 -13.21
CA PRO A 135 4.62 25.30 -12.65
C PRO A 135 5.83 25.48 -13.58
N ASN A 136 5.99 24.61 -14.57
CA ASN A 136 7.08 24.64 -15.55
C ASN A 136 6.67 25.37 -16.85
N GLY A 137 5.46 25.92 -16.92
CA GLY A 137 4.95 26.64 -18.09
C GLY A 137 4.31 25.75 -19.16
N ASN A 138 4.09 24.46 -18.90
CA ASN A 138 3.49 23.54 -19.87
C ASN A 138 1.96 23.52 -19.77
N CYS A 139 1.32 23.19 -20.88
CA CYS A 139 -0.12 22.93 -20.93
C CYS A 139 -0.51 21.75 -20.02
N THR A 140 -1.49 21.98 -19.15
CA THR A 140 -2.06 21.00 -18.22
C THR A 140 -3.57 21.19 -18.12
N ASN A 141 -4.35 20.16 -17.80
CA ASN A 141 -5.79 20.30 -17.51
C ASN A 141 -6.09 20.55 -16.03
N GLY A 142 -5.08 20.80 -15.21
CA GLY A 142 -5.21 21.03 -13.77
C GLY A 142 -5.42 19.75 -12.95
N ILE A 143 -5.24 18.58 -13.56
CA ILE A 143 -5.37 17.27 -12.91
C ILE A 143 -4.07 16.49 -13.12
N ASN A 144 -3.32 16.29 -12.05
CA ASN A 144 -2.15 15.44 -12.05
C ASN A 144 -2.52 14.04 -11.51
N ARG A 145 -1.96 12.98 -12.08
CA ARG A 145 -2.19 11.60 -11.64
C ARG A 145 -0.87 10.95 -11.28
N VAL A 146 -0.77 10.39 -10.09
CA VAL A 146 0.44 9.77 -9.56
C VAL A 146 0.10 8.38 -9.04
N TYR A 147 0.65 7.35 -9.69
CA TYR A 147 0.49 5.99 -9.17
C TYR A 147 1.36 5.80 -7.92
N ASN A 148 0.72 5.52 -6.78
CA ASN A 148 1.42 5.20 -5.55
C ASN A 148 0.51 4.42 -4.57
N SER A 149 1.08 3.42 -3.89
CA SER A 149 0.39 2.59 -2.89
C SER A 149 -0.10 3.35 -1.67
N ILE A 150 0.48 4.52 -1.35
CA ILE A 150 0.02 5.44 -0.28
C ILE A 150 -1.48 5.77 -0.44
N SER A 151 -2.00 5.79 -1.67
CA SER A 151 -3.42 6.06 -1.92
C SER A 151 -4.37 5.07 -1.22
N ASN A 152 -3.95 3.82 -1.05
CA ASN A 152 -4.77 2.79 -0.40
C ASN A 152 -4.94 3.06 1.10
N CYS A 153 -3.97 3.71 1.73
CA CYS A 153 -4.05 4.13 3.13
C CYS A 153 -2.87 5.04 3.45
N SER A 154 -3.09 6.34 3.40
CA SER A 154 -2.09 7.31 3.87
C SER A 154 -2.00 7.21 5.38
N VAL A 155 -0.88 6.69 5.90
CA VAL A 155 -0.69 6.48 7.35
C VAL A 155 -0.23 7.73 8.07
N ASN A 156 0.58 8.58 7.41
CA ASN A 156 0.83 9.94 7.89
C ASN A 156 -0.01 10.91 7.07
N GLU A 157 -0.37 12.04 7.69
CA GLU A 157 -1.28 13.00 7.08
C GLU A 157 -0.68 13.58 5.78
N ASP A 158 0.60 13.95 5.79
CA ASP A 158 1.26 14.68 4.69
C ASP A 158 1.93 13.79 3.61
N ASP A 159 1.88 12.45 3.71
CA ASP A 159 2.51 11.54 2.73
C ASP A 159 2.12 11.84 1.26
N PRO A 160 0.85 12.18 0.92
CA PRO A 160 0.46 12.52 -0.45
C PRO A 160 1.15 13.80 -0.96
N LYS A 161 1.48 14.72 -0.06
CA LYS A 161 2.05 16.04 -0.40
C LYS A 161 3.51 15.95 -0.82
N SER A 162 4.25 14.93 -0.37
CA SER A 162 5.61 14.68 -0.84
C SER A 162 5.67 14.04 -2.23
N LEU A 163 4.57 13.42 -2.70
CA LEU A 163 4.52 12.77 -4.00
C LEU A 163 4.28 13.76 -5.16
N SER A 164 3.51 14.81 -4.90
CA SER A 164 3.24 15.85 -5.88
C SER A 164 2.87 17.16 -5.19
N TYR A 165 3.37 18.28 -5.67
CA TYR A 165 3.05 19.59 -5.12
C TYR A 165 3.33 20.67 -6.16
N TRP A 166 2.43 21.66 -6.26
CA TRP A 166 2.64 22.87 -7.05
C TRP A 166 2.73 24.09 -6.11
N PRO A 167 3.46 25.16 -6.47
CA PRO A 167 3.67 26.31 -5.59
C PRO A 167 2.36 26.90 -5.04
N SER A 168 2.13 26.79 -3.73
CA SER A 168 0.87 27.18 -3.06
C SER A 168 0.57 28.67 -3.10
N ASN A 169 1.59 29.51 -3.34
CA ASN A 169 1.40 30.93 -3.61
C ASN A 169 0.81 31.21 -5.01
N LYS A 170 0.74 30.20 -5.88
CA LYS A 170 0.18 30.29 -7.24
C LYS A 170 -1.04 29.39 -7.45
N TYR A 171 -1.11 28.26 -6.76
CA TYR A 171 -2.15 27.24 -6.93
C TYR A 171 -2.71 26.79 -5.59
N LEU A 172 -4.04 26.61 -5.51
CA LEU A 172 -4.67 25.79 -4.48
C LEU A 172 -4.42 24.31 -4.82
N ASN A 173 -3.69 23.60 -3.97
CA ASN A 173 -3.45 22.16 -4.12
C ASN A 173 -4.53 21.34 -3.40
N VAL A 174 -5.12 20.37 -4.11
CA VAL A 174 -6.04 19.37 -3.54
C VAL A 174 -5.54 17.97 -3.86
N TRP A 175 -5.09 17.22 -2.86
CA TRP A 175 -4.68 15.84 -3.00
C TRP A 175 -5.84 14.89 -2.78
N LEU A 176 -5.98 13.95 -3.71
CA LEU A 176 -7.01 12.93 -3.68
C LEU A 176 -6.36 11.57 -3.45
N VAL A 177 -6.85 10.86 -2.44
CA VAL A 177 -6.45 9.48 -2.13
C VAL A 177 -7.70 8.58 -2.10
N GLN A 178 -7.49 7.27 -2.19
CA GLN A 178 -8.61 6.32 -2.07
C GLN A 178 -9.07 6.18 -0.61
N SER A 179 -8.13 6.11 0.33
CA SER A 179 -8.39 6.05 1.76
C SER A 179 -7.23 6.64 2.56
N MET A 180 -7.52 7.12 3.77
CA MET A 180 -6.53 7.74 4.65
C MET A 180 -6.72 7.30 6.09
N HIS A 181 -5.65 7.34 6.86
CA HIS A 181 -5.64 7.09 8.29
C HIS A 181 -5.64 8.41 9.06
N TYR A 182 -6.28 8.42 10.22
CA TYR A 182 -6.14 9.49 11.20
C TYR A 182 -5.37 8.96 12.41
N SER A 183 -4.43 9.76 12.90
CA SER A 183 -3.66 9.42 14.09
C SER A 183 -4.59 9.05 15.26
N GLY A 184 -4.39 7.86 15.84
CA GLY A 184 -5.19 7.36 16.95
C GLY A 184 -6.45 6.57 16.57
N GLN A 185 -6.76 6.40 15.28
CA GLN A 185 -7.83 5.50 14.82
C GLN A 185 -7.26 4.13 14.39
N SER A 186 -8.08 3.07 14.38
CA SER A 186 -7.69 1.80 13.75
C SER A 186 -8.16 1.77 12.29
N GLY A 187 -7.26 1.45 11.36
CA GLY A 187 -7.60 1.33 9.94
C GLY A 187 -7.61 2.66 9.18
N CYS A 188 -8.14 2.65 7.95
CA CYS A 188 -8.01 3.74 6.98
C CYS A 188 -9.35 4.43 6.73
N ALA A 189 -9.95 4.92 7.82
CA ALA A 189 -11.29 5.49 7.83
C ALA A 189 -11.30 7.02 7.93
N GLY A 190 -10.19 7.72 7.70
CA GLY A 190 -10.23 9.18 7.67
C GLY A 190 -10.93 9.73 6.42
N GLY A 191 -11.51 10.93 6.50
CA GLY A 191 -12.23 11.59 5.42
C GLY A 191 -11.40 12.60 4.62
N GLY A 192 -11.01 13.69 5.28
CA GLY A 192 -10.14 14.74 4.76
C GLY A 192 -9.60 15.66 5.85
N TYR A 193 -8.68 16.53 5.47
CA TYR A 193 -8.22 17.65 6.29
C TYR A 193 -7.62 18.74 5.41
N ALA A 194 -7.65 19.97 5.92
CA ALA A 194 -6.99 21.13 5.36
C ALA A 194 -5.85 21.60 6.24
N THR A 195 -4.92 22.34 5.64
CA THR A 195 -3.97 23.14 6.41
C THR A 195 -4.51 24.56 6.57
N PHE A 196 -4.52 25.04 7.81
CA PHE A 196 -4.74 26.46 8.08
C PHE A 196 -3.60 27.31 7.46
N PRO A 197 -3.85 28.59 7.15
CA PRO A 197 -2.84 29.46 6.57
C PRO A 197 -1.61 29.67 7.48
N GLY A 198 -0.51 30.19 6.96
CA GLY A 198 0.68 30.52 7.76
C GLY A 198 1.63 29.35 8.05
N GLY A 199 1.30 28.14 7.55
CA GLY A 199 2.16 26.96 7.58
C GLY A 199 3.26 26.96 6.51
N ALA A 200 4.00 25.85 6.42
CA ALA A 200 4.99 25.65 5.38
C ALA A 200 4.30 25.60 4.01
N ALA A 201 4.81 26.36 3.03
CA ALA A 201 4.22 26.46 1.71
C ALA A 201 4.02 25.10 1.03
N THR A 202 4.99 24.18 1.18
CA THR A 202 4.97 22.82 0.60
C THR A 202 3.88 21.93 1.15
N LEU A 203 3.26 22.30 2.28
CA LEU A 203 2.19 21.55 2.91
C LEU A 203 0.82 22.23 2.74
N ASP A 204 0.75 23.45 2.20
CA ASP A 204 -0.49 24.22 2.09
C ASP A 204 -1.44 23.61 1.04
N GLY A 205 -2.66 23.29 1.49
CA GLY A 205 -3.75 22.79 0.67
C GLY A 205 -4.64 21.79 1.43
N ILE A 206 -5.25 20.86 0.70
CA ILE A 206 -6.27 19.95 1.22
C ILE A 206 -5.97 18.51 0.82
N ASN A 207 -5.94 17.60 1.79
CA ASN A 207 -5.91 16.16 1.54
C ASN A 207 -7.31 15.60 1.81
N ILE A 208 -7.91 14.92 0.82
CA ILE A 208 -9.27 14.40 0.95
C ILE A 208 -9.44 13.10 0.17
N ARG A 209 -10.36 12.24 0.59
CA ARG A 209 -10.72 11.06 -0.19
C ARG A 209 -11.46 11.44 -1.48
N GLY A 210 -11.12 10.76 -2.56
CA GLY A 210 -11.78 10.96 -3.85
C GLY A 210 -13.28 10.67 -3.84
N ASP A 211 -13.76 9.80 -2.94
CA ASP A 211 -15.18 9.44 -2.80
C ASP A 211 -15.99 10.38 -1.89
N LEU A 212 -15.38 11.47 -1.39
CA LEU A 212 -16.06 12.52 -0.61
C LEU A 212 -16.25 13.82 -1.41
N ILE A 213 -15.76 13.85 -2.66
CA ILE A 213 -15.93 14.98 -3.58
C ILE A 213 -16.91 14.65 -4.70
N SER A 214 -17.57 15.68 -5.22
CA SER A 214 -18.56 15.62 -6.30
C SER A 214 -19.87 14.91 -5.93
N ASN A 215 -20.85 14.95 -6.84
CA ASN A 215 -22.10 14.21 -6.79
C ASN A 215 -22.11 12.94 -7.66
N ILE A 216 -21.07 12.72 -8.47
CA ILE A 216 -21.01 11.63 -9.46
C ILE A 216 -19.83 10.69 -9.18
N GLY A 217 -19.71 9.63 -10.01
CA GLY A 217 -18.60 8.69 -9.92
C GLY A 217 -18.56 7.95 -8.59
N THR A 218 -17.40 7.93 -7.92
CA THR A 218 -17.21 7.15 -6.69
C THR A 218 -18.01 7.71 -5.51
N SER A 219 -18.26 9.02 -5.47
CA SER A 219 -19.07 9.67 -4.43
C SER A 219 -20.53 9.22 -4.47
N ALA A 220 -21.10 9.05 -5.67
CA ALA A 220 -22.48 8.60 -5.83
C ALA A 220 -22.72 7.18 -5.26
N SER A 221 -21.68 6.36 -5.20
CA SER A 221 -21.71 4.98 -4.70
C SER A 221 -21.13 4.82 -3.29
N ASN A 222 -20.81 5.91 -2.60
CA ASN A 222 -20.18 5.86 -1.28
C ASN A 222 -21.19 5.43 -0.19
N SER A 223 -21.37 4.12 -0.02
CA SER A 223 -22.29 3.55 0.96
C SER A 223 -21.77 3.58 2.40
N GLY A 224 -20.47 3.79 2.61
CA GLY A 224 -19.86 3.78 3.94
C GLY A 224 -19.99 5.12 4.65
N TRP A 225 -19.74 6.21 3.94
CA TRP A 225 -19.77 7.58 4.47
C TRP A 225 -21.01 8.38 4.03
N GLY A 226 -21.73 7.87 3.04
CA GLY A 226 -22.80 8.60 2.37
C GLY A 226 -22.25 9.60 1.34
N ASN A 227 -23.16 10.17 0.57
CA ASN A 227 -22.84 11.19 -0.43
C ASN A 227 -22.88 12.59 0.23
N PHE A 228 -21.71 13.20 0.38
CA PHE A 228 -21.56 14.57 0.92
C PHE A 228 -21.90 15.67 -0.09
N LYS A 229 -22.27 15.30 -1.31
CA LYS A 229 -22.64 16.21 -2.41
C LYS A 229 -21.54 17.23 -2.76
N GLY A 230 -20.29 16.85 -2.56
CA GLY A 230 -19.12 17.71 -2.71
C GLY A 230 -18.91 18.74 -1.59
N ARG A 231 -19.71 18.71 -0.52
CA ARG A 231 -19.65 19.67 0.60
C ARG A 231 -18.57 19.36 1.62
N TYR A 232 -18.03 18.14 1.62
CA TYR A 232 -16.86 17.82 2.43
C TYR A 232 -15.66 18.66 1.97
N LEU A 233 -15.44 18.82 0.65
CA LEU A 233 -14.39 19.73 0.16
C LEU A 233 -14.69 21.20 0.47
N ILE A 234 -15.95 21.61 0.49
CA ILE A 234 -16.33 22.99 0.87
C ILE A 234 -15.98 23.27 2.33
N HIS A 235 -16.24 22.31 3.22
CA HIS A 235 -15.84 22.34 4.62
C HIS A 235 -14.31 22.51 4.77
N GLU A 236 -13.54 21.66 4.09
CA GLU A 236 -12.07 21.77 4.11
C GLU A 236 -11.56 23.09 3.51
N LEU A 237 -12.23 23.61 2.47
CA LEU A 237 -11.92 24.93 1.93
C LEU A 237 -12.24 26.05 2.91
N GLY A 238 -13.26 25.91 3.75
CA GLY A 238 -13.54 26.84 4.84
C GLY A 238 -12.35 26.93 5.81
N HIS A 239 -11.82 25.78 6.25
CA HIS A 239 -10.62 25.73 7.07
C HIS A 239 -9.40 26.31 6.36
N TRP A 240 -9.21 25.93 5.08
CA TRP A 240 -8.19 26.53 4.26
C TRP A 240 -8.37 28.05 4.35
N PHE A 241 -9.55 28.63 4.08
CA PHE A 241 -9.84 30.07 4.23
C PHE A 241 -9.92 30.64 5.66
N ASN A 242 -9.31 29.98 6.65
CA ASN A 242 -9.19 30.45 8.03
C ASN A 242 -10.51 30.45 8.84
N LEU A 243 -11.46 29.58 8.48
CA LEU A 243 -12.63 29.29 9.30
C LEU A 243 -12.35 28.14 10.27
N ARG A 244 -12.95 28.22 11.46
CA ARG A 244 -12.94 27.15 12.46
C ARG A 244 -14.24 26.36 12.35
N HIS A 245 -14.27 25.19 12.97
CA HIS A 245 -15.54 24.53 13.22
C HIS A 245 -16.47 25.44 14.01
N ILE A 246 -17.77 25.42 13.69
CA ILE A 246 -18.75 26.38 14.24
C ILE A 246 -18.95 26.25 15.77
N TRP A 247 -18.62 25.10 16.36
CA TRP A 247 -18.60 24.90 17.82
C TRP A 247 -17.27 25.28 18.48
N GLY A 248 -16.27 25.66 17.69
CA GLY A 248 -14.96 26.13 18.16
C GLY A 248 -14.09 25.08 18.85
N ASP A 249 -14.28 23.80 18.52
CA ASP A 249 -13.43 22.68 18.95
C ASP A 249 -13.30 22.49 20.48
N ALA A 250 -14.26 23.04 21.22
CA ALA A 250 -14.39 22.91 22.67
C ALA A 250 -15.86 22.98 23.08
N ASN A 251 -16.19 22.48 24.27
CA ASN A 251 -17.53 22.65 24.83
C ASN A 251 -17.83 24.14 25.05
N CYS A 252 -18.86 24.66 24.38
CA CYS A 252 -19.13 26.10 24.30
C CYS A 252 -17.93 26.91 23.76
N GLY A 253 -17.23 26.36 22.76
CA GLY A 253 -16.12 27.02 22.08
C GLY A 253 -16.57 28.20 21.23
N ASN A 254 -15.59 28.85 20.58
CA ASN A 254 -15.81 30.02 19.75
C ASN A 254 -15.05 29.89 18.42
N ASP A 255 -15.77 30.05 17.31
CA ASP A 255 -15.24 29.98 15.94
C ASP A 255 -14.68 31.33 15.44
N LEU A 256 -14.77 32.37 16.27
CA LEU A 256 -14.38 33.76 16.02
C LEU A 256 -15.26 34.49 14.99
N VAL A 257 -16.51 34.05 14.85
CA VAL A 257 -17.53 34.66 13.99
C VAL A 257 -18.74 35.04 14.85
N SER A 258 -19.23 36.26 14.72
CA SER A 258 -20.29 36.76 15.60
C SER A 258 -21.71 36.40 15.19
N ASP A 259 -21.93 36.05 13.91
CA ASP A 259 -23.24 35.70 13.35
C ASP A 259 -23.49 34.19 13.25
N THR A 260 -22.53 33.37 13.72
CA THR A 260 -22.72 31.97 14.04
C THR A 260 -23.20 31.85 15.50
N PRO A 261 -24.37 31.25 15.77
CA PRO A 261 -24.84 31.04 17.14
C PRO A 261 -23.87 30.17 17.96
N PRO A 262 -23.82 30.31 19.30
CA PRO A 262 -23.06 29.39 20.15
C PRO A 262 -23.56 27.95 20.02
N HIS A 263 -22.64 26.99 19.82
CA HIS A 263 -22.92 25.55 19.82
C HIS A 263 -22.37 24.89 21.08
N VAL A 264 -23.04 23.82 21.54
CA VAL A 264 -22.51 22.98 22.62
C VAL A 264 -21.34 22.14 22.11
N ASN A 265 -21.53 21.46 20.97
CA ASN A 265 -20.56 20.61 20.27
C ASN A 265 -20.92 20.55 18.77
N SER A 266 -20.22 19.72 18.00
CA SER A 266 -20.60 19.35 16.63
C SER A 266 -22.00 18.72 16.56
N ASN A 267 -22.65 18.87 15.41
CA ASN A 267 -23.87 18.17 15.05
C ASN A 267 -23.59 17.13 13.97
N SER A 268 -24.30 16.01 14.01
CA SER A 268 -24.20 14.94 13.03
C SER A 268 -25.56 14.59 12.42
N GLY A 269 -25.54 13.85 11.31
CA GLY A 269 -26.76 13.48 10.59
C GLY A 269 -27.47 14.69 9.99
N CYS A 270 -28.80 14.72 10.05
CA CYS A 270 -29.63 15.82 9.55
C CYS A 270 -30.62 16.25 10.64
N PRO A 271 -30.21 17.14 11.56
CA PRO A 271 -31.08 17.61 12.64
C PRO A 271 -32.34 18.33 12.15
N ASN A 272 -33.37 18.35 12.98
CA ASN A 272 -34.56 19.18 12.78
C ASN A 272 -34.32 20.58 13.34
N PHE A 273 -34.90 21.59 12.70
CA PHE A 273 -34.91 22.96 13.20
C PHE A 273 -36.06 23.18 14.21
N PRO A 274 -35.84 23.91 15.33
CA PRO A 274 -34.54 24.37 15.83
C PRO A 274 -33.74 23.24 16.48
N ARG A 275 -32.43 23.24 16.28
CA ARG A 275 -31.51 22.28 16.91
C ARG A 275 -30.97 22.88 18.20
N ASN A 276 -31.14 22.21 19.35
CA ASN A 276 -30.65 22.68 20.65
C ASN A 276 -31.01 24.16 20.96
N PRO A 277 -32.31 24.55 20.89
CA PRO A 277 -32.73 25.90 21.23
C PRO A 277 -32.42 26.22 22.71
N ASN A 278 -31.99 27.45 22.99
CA ASN A 278 -31.63 27.90 24.35
C ASN A 278 -30.61 26.97 25.02
N ASN A 279 -29.58 26.55 24.27
CA ASN A 279 -28.57 25.64 24.78
C ASN A 279 -27.77 26.24 25.96
N SER A 280 -27.02 25.37 26.65
CA SER A 280 -26.21 25.74 27.81
C SER A 280 -25.08 26.74 27.53
N CYS A 281 -24.79 27.03 26.26
CA CYS A 281 -23.74 27.96 25.83
C CYS A 281 -24.29 29.37 25.53
N GLY A 282 -25.55 29.64 25.88
CA GLY A 282 -26.18 30.94 25.63
C GLY A 282 -26.74 31.10 24.21
N GLY A 283 -26.95 29.99 23.49
CA GLY A 283 -27.65 29.99 22.21
C GLY A 283 -29.08 30.52 22.34
N GLY A 284 -29.59 31.16 21.30
CA GLY A 284 -30.95 31.71 21.28
C GLY A 284 -32.04 30.65 21.02
N PRO A 285 -33.31 31.08 20.92
CA PRO A 285 -34.45 30.18 20.66
C PRO A 285 -34.41 29.51 19.27
N ASN A 286 -33.63 30.04 18.34
CA ASN A 286 -33.41 29.44 17.02
C ASN A 286 -32.38 28.30 17.05
N GLY A 287 -31.64 28.16 18.16
CA GLY A 287 -30.68 27.10 18.37
C GLY A 287 -29.41 27.21 17.53
N GLU A 288 -28.78 26.06 17.34
CA GLU A 288 -27.53 25.83 16.62
C GLU A 288 -27.75 25.85 15.10
N MET A 289 -26.80 26.44 14.38
CA MET A 289 -26.82 26.57 12.92
C MET A 289 -26.22 25.33 12.26
N TYR A 290 -26.88 24.18 12.45
CA TYR A 290 -26.46 22.88 11.92
C TYR A 290 -26.39 22.78 10.37
N THR A 291 -26.87 23.80 9.66
CA THR A 291 -26.84 23.90 8.20
C THR A 291 -25.57 24.58 7.66
N ASP A 292 -24.71 25.08 8.55
CA ASP A 292 -23.45 25.73 8.18
C ASP A 292 -22.43 24.72 7.67
N TYR A 293 -21.68 25.03 6.60
CA TYR A 293 -20.67 24.14 6.04
C TYR A 293 -19.56 23.77 7.03
N MET A 294 -19.35 24.54 8.10
CA MET A 294 -18.35 24.27 9.15
C MET A 294 -18.88 23.42 10.32
N ASP A 295 -20.07 22.82 10.20
CA ASP A 295 -20.57 21.76 11.08
C ASP A 295 -20.32 20.35 10.47
N TYR A 296 -20.58 19.27 11.21
CA TYR A 296 -20.40 17.87 10.78
C TYR A 296 -21.70 17.19 10.32
N THR A 297 -22.73 17.97 9.97
CA THR A 297 -23.97 17.39 9.45
C THR A 297 -23.77 16.80 8.06
N ASN A 298 -24.66 15.90 7.66
CA ASN A 298 -24.59 15.25 6.36
C ASN A 298 -24.70 16.28 5.23
N GLY A 299 -24.06 15.99 4.09
CA GLY A 299 -24.06 16.89 2.93
C GLY A 299 -25.44 17.37 2.48
N SER A 300 -26.51 16.59 2.65
CA SER A 300 -27.88 17.03 2.32
C SER A 300 -28.44 18.16 3.19
N CYS A 301 -27.82 18.46 4.33
CA CYS A 301 -28.28 19.43 5.33
C CYS A 301 -27.37 20.65 5.46
N LEU A 302 -26.09 20.54 5.08
CA LEU A 302 -25.18 21.66 4.90
C LEU A 302 -25.59 22.49 3.68
N ASN A 303 -25.75 23.81 3.77
CA ASN A 303 -26.12 24.65 2.62
C ASN A 303 -25.74 26.14 2.73
N MET A 304 -24.93 26.55 3.70
CA MET A 304 -24.57 27.96 3.87
C MET A 304 -23.21 28.19 4.54
N PHE A 305 -22.59 29.31 4.19
CA PHE A 305 -21.70 30.06 5.09
C PHE A 305 -22.46 31.28 5.60
N THR A 306 -22.03 31.87 6.71
CA THR A 306 -22.52 33.16 7.19
C THR A 306 -21.80 34.36 6.56
N ALA A 307 -22.39 35.56 6.64
CA ALA A 307 -21.77 36.79 6.18
C ALA A 307 -20.48 37.08 6.95
N GLY A 308 -20.45 36.82 8.26
CA GLY A 308 -19.27 36.93 9.10
C GLY A 308 -18.14 35.99 8.67
N GLN A 309 -18.47 34.72 8.36
CA GLN A 309 -17.51 33.78 7.79
C GLN A 309 -16.96 34.29 6.44
N VAL A 310 -17.82 34.80 5.56
CA VAL A 310 -17.38 35.39 4.27
C VAL A 310 -16.40 36.55 4.48
N VAL A 311 -16.61 37.41 5.49
CA VAL A 311 -15.65 38.49 5.81
C VAL A 311 -14.31 37.92 6.27
N ARG A 312 -14.29 36.85 7.09
CA ARG A 312 -13.04 36.19 7.50
C ARG A 312 -12.31 35.54 6.32
N MET A 313 -13.03 34.85 5.43
CA MET A 313 -12.45 34.28 4.20
C MET A 313 -11.88 35.37 3.28
N THR A 314 -12.58 36.51 3.18
CA THR A 314 -12.11 37.69 2.44
C THR A 314 -10.84 38.27 3.08
N ALA A 315 -10.78 38.37 4.41
CA ALA A 315 -9.54 38.79 5.08
C ALA A 315 -8.39 37.81 4.80
N CYS A 316 -8.64 36.51 4.87
CA CYS A 316 -7.66 35.47 4.57
C CYS A 316 -7.07 35.66 3.16
N ILE A 317 -7.90 35.78 2.12
CA ILE A 317 -7.40 35.86 0.74
C ILE A 317 -6.70 37.19 0.40
N ASN A 318 -6.89 38.25 1.19
CA ASN A 318 -6.21 39.54 1.01
C ASN A 318 -4.98 39.72 1.91
N GLY A 319 -4.90 38.99 3.03
CA GLY A 319 -3.82 39.12 4.00
C GLY A 319 -2.50 38.50 3.51
N ALA A 320 -1.38 39.21 3.64
CA ALA A 320 -0.07 38.65 3.30
C ALA A 320 0.33 37.48 4.22
N ALA A 321 -0.07 37.53 5.50
CA ALA A 321 0.21 36.48 6.49
C ALA A 321 -0.45 35.13 6.16
N SER A 322 -1.48 35.10 5.31
CA SER A 322 -2.08 33.85 4.85
C SER A 322 -1.26 33.18 3.74
N GLY A 323 -0.43 33.93 3.02
CA GLY A 323 0.29 33.47 1.83
C GLY A 323 -0.54 33.40 0.54
N ARG A 324 -1.78 33.91 0.54
CA ARG A 324 -2.77 33.65 -0.54
C ARG A 324 -3.17 34.84 -1.38
N ASN A 325 -2.71 36.03 -1.01
CA ASN A 325 -2.98 37.27 -1.74
C ASN A 325 -2.46 37.28 -3.18
N ASN A 326 -1.47 36.43 -3.52
CA ASN A 326 -0.98 36.31 -4.89
C ASN A 326 -1.90 35.48 -5.79
N LEU A 327 -2.74 34.59 -5.25
CA LEU A 327 -3.52 33.61 -6.03
C LEU A 327 -4.43 34.27 -7.07
N TRP A 328 -5.10 35.34 -6.67
CA TRP A 328 -6.07 36.06 -7.48
C TRP A 328 -5.50 37.30 -8.18
N SER A 329 -4.19 37.54 -8.06
CA SER A 329 -3.54 38.64 -8.78
C SER A 329 -3.56 38.37 -10.28
N ASN A 330 -3.78 39.42 -11.09
CA ASN A 330 -3.82 39.27 -12.55
C ASN A 330 -2.55 38.60 -13.12
N GLY A 331 -1.38 38.92 -12.57
CA GLY A 331 -0.11 38.29 -12.97
C GLY A 331 -0.09 36.79 -12.70
N ASN A 332 -0.63 36.34 -11.58
CA ASN A 332 -0.74 34.91 -11.28
C ASN A 332 -1.79 34.21 -12.14
N LEU A 333 -2.94 34.85 -12.38
CA LEU A 333 -3.98 34.29 -13.24
C LEU A 333 -3.46 34.04 -14.67
N ILE A 334 -2.64 34.95 -15.21
CA ILE A 334 -1.95 34.75 -16.49
C ILE A 334 -0.94 33.61 -16.38
N ALA A 335 -0.11 33.59 -15.33
CA ALA A 335 0.93 32.58 -15.15
C ALA A 335 0.40 31.14 -14.96
N THR A 336 -0.85 31.00 -14.52
CA THR A 336 -1.53 29.71 -14.29
C THR A 336 -2.56 29.37 -15.39
N GLY A 337 -2.74 30.27 -16.35
CA GLY A 337 -3.69 30.11 -17.45
C GLY A 337 -5.15 30.13 -17.01
N THR A 338 -5.46 30.88 -15.96
CA THR A 338 -6.81 31.04 -15.40
C THR A 338 -7.38 32.45 -15.57
N ALA A 339 -6.63 33.37 -16.19
CA ALA A 339 -7.11 34.70 -16.57
C ALA A 339 -8.16 34.65 -17.70
N ASP A 340 -8.97 35.70 -17.83
CA ASP A 340 -9.93 35.83 -18.92
C ASP A 340 -9.26 36.21 -20.26
N PRO A 341 -9.76 35.72 -21.41
CA PRO A 341 -10.83 34.72 -21.53
C PRO A 341 -10.37 33.33 -21.08
N TYR A 342 -11.08 32.73 -20.13
CA TYR A 342 -10.79 31.38 -19.63
C TYR A 342 -11.48 30.31 -20.47
N ILE A 343 -10.71 29.34 -20.95
CA ILE A 343 -11.20 28.25 -21.80
C ILE A 343 -10.89 26.92 -21.13
N TYR A 344 -11.95 26.17 -20.78
CA TYR A 344 -11.85 24.83 -20.23
C TYR A 344 -12.97 23.94 -20.79
N PRO A 345 -12.74 22.66 -21.14
CA PRO A 345 -11.47 21.93 -21.06
C PRO A 345 -10.38 22.50 -21.97
N VAL A 346 -9.16 22.57 -21.44
CA VAL A 346 -7.99 23.03 -22.20
C VAL A 346 -7.65 22.05 -23.33
N VAL A 347 -7.15 22.58 -24.44
CA VAL A 347 -6.68 21.77 -25.57
C VAL A 347 -5.20 21.42 -25.38
N CYS A 348 -4.91 20.44 -24.51
CA CYS A 348 -3.55 19.93 -24.31
C CYS A 348 -3.33 18.59 -25.03
N THR A 349 -2.06 18.28 -25.35
CA THR A 349 -1.65 16.90 -25.60
C THR A 349 -1.82 16.07 -24.32
N ALA A 350 -2.44 14.89 -24.46
CA ALA A 350 -2.62 13.93 -23.38
C ALA A 350 -1.28 13.59 -22.72
N VAL A 351 -1.28 13.47 -21.40
CA VAL A 351 -0.13 13.00 -20.63
C VAL A 351 -0.05 11.47 -20.78
N PRO A 352 1.06 10.92 -21.29
CA PRO A 352 1.20 9.48 -21.46
C PRO A 352 1.22 8.75 -20.12
N ASP A 353 0.38 7.73 -20.00
CA ASP A 353 0.34 6.80 -18.87
C ASP A 353 -0.06 5.39 -19.37
N ILE A 354 0.24 4.34 -18.60
CA ILE A 354 0.17 2.95 -19.06
C ILE A 354 -0.39 2.00 -18.00
N LEU A 355 -1.14 0.99 -18.46
CA LEU A 355 -1.48 -0.19 -17.67
C LEU A 355 -0.59 -1.37 -18.08
N PRO A 356 -0.21 -2.25 -17.12
CA PRO A 356 -0.36 -2.11 -15.66
C PRO A 356 0.41 -0.90 -15.08
N PHE A 357 -0.09 -0.29 -14.01
CA PHE A 357 0.56 0.88 -13.40
C PHE A 357 1.83 0.54 -12.61
N GLY A 358 1.83 -0.57 -11.87
CA GLY A 358 3.00 -1.04 -11.12
C GLY A 358 4.09 -1.67 -11.99
N THR A 359 5.22 -1.99 -11.38
CA THR A 359 6.29 -2.79 -11.98
C THR A 359 5.82 -4.20 -12.33
N ILE A 360 6.35 -4.75 -13.42
CA ILE A 360 5.98 -6.08 -13.92
C ILE A 360 7.18 -7.01 -13.78
N VAL A 361 6.95 -8.20 -13.24
CA VAL A 361 7.91 -9.30 -13.24
C VAL A 361 7.40 -10.38 -14.20
N ALA A 362 8.24 -10.81 -15.12
CA ALA A 362 7.91 -11.80 -16.15
C ALA A 362 9.11 -12.73 -16.40
N CYS A 363 8.92 -13.84 -17.10
CA CYS A 363 10.00 -14.73 -17.50
C CYS A 363 10.42 -14.51 -18.95
N VAL A 364 11.64 -14.94 -19.26
CA VAL A 364 12.10 -15.06 -20.66
C VAL A 364 11.07 -15.84 -21.48
N GLY A 365 10.61 -15.23 -22.57
CA GLY A 365 9.64 -15.80 -23.49
C GLY A 365 8.18 -15.45 -23.19
N ASP A 366 7.87 -14.88 -22.02
CA ASP A 366 6.53 -14.42 -21.70
C ASP A 366 6.14 -13.18 -22.51
N SER A 367 4.83 -13.02 -22.69
CA SER A 367 4.25 -11.84 -23.33
C SER A 367 3.55 -10.96 -22.30
N VAL A 368 4.01 -9.72 -22.17
CA VAL A 368 3.44 -8.71 -21.28
C VAL A 368 2.47 -7.82 -22.05
N LYS A 369 1.26 -7.61 -21.53
CA LYS A 369 0.25 -6.73 -22.13
C LYS A 369 0.41 -5.31 -21.58
N PHE A 370 0.54 -4.34 -22.48
CA PHE A 370 0.46 -2.91 -22.18
C PHE A 370 -0.81 -2.31 -22.77
N THR A 371 -1.38 -1.34 -22.08
CA THR A 371 -2.52 -0.56 -22.58
C THR A 371 -2.25 0.92 -22.36
N ASP A 372 -2.47 1.73 -23.39
CA ASP A 372 -2.39 3.19 -23.30
C ASP A 372 -3.51 3.67 -22.37
N TYR A 373 -3.11 4.30 -21.27
CA TYR A 373 -3.99 4.87 -20.26
C TYR A 373 -3.76 6.39 -20.10
N SER A 374 -3.32 7.04 -21.18
CA SER A 374 -3.05 8.48 -21.19
C SER A 374 -4.27 9.30 -20.76
N TYR A 375 -4.03 10.41 -20.06
CA TYR A 375 -5.07 11.24 -19.47
C TYR A 375 -4.87 12.74 -19.76
N GLY A 376 -5.84 13.54 -19.35
CA GLY A 376 -5.71 15.00 -19.23
C GLY A 376 -5.46 15.78 -20.51
N GLY A 377 -5.85 15.22 -21.66
CA GLY A 377 -5.73 15.90 -22.94
C GLY A 377 -6.18 15.05 -24.13
N ASN A 378 -5.89 15.58 -25.32
CA ASN A 378 -6.24 14.99 -26.60
C ASN A 378 -5.05 14.23 -27.21
N SER A 379 -5.34 13.38 -28.19
CA SER A 379 -4.33 12.64 -28.94
C SER A 379 -4.81 12.39 -30.36
N SER A 380 -3.96 12.78 -31.33
CA SER A 380 -4.12 12.44 -32.74
C SER A 380 -3.37 11.15 -33.08
N SER A 381 -2.26 10.89 -32.39
CA SER A 381 -1.49 9.64 -32.56
C SER A 381 -0.78 9.21 -31.27
N ARG A 382 -0.34 7.95 -31.29
CA ARG A 382 0.45 7.30 -30.24
C ARG A 382 1.62 6.55 -30.85
N SER A 383 2.73 6.48 -30.13
CA SER A 383 3.88 5.66 -30.48
C SER A 383 4.50 5.05 -29.24
N TRP A 384 4.71 3.73 -29.26
CA TRP A 384 5.37 2.98 -28.19
C TRP A 384 6.84 2.74 -28.50
N ASN A 385 7.68 2.70 -27.46
CA ASN A 385 9.01 2.11 -27.50
C ASN A 385 9.18 1.17 -26.30
N PHE A 386 9.28 -0.12 -26.56
CA PHE A 386 9.37 -1.16 -25.52
C PHE A 386 10.80 -1.65 -25.27
N PHE A 387 11.77 -1.23 -26.10
CA PHE A 387 13.12 -1.80 -26.11
C PHE A 387 13.12 -3.35 -26.15
N GLY A 388 12.10 -3.94 -26.80
CA GLY A 388 11.82 -5.37 -26.89
C GLY A 388 11.09 -5.72 -28.19
N SER A 389 10.55 -6.93 -28.31
CA SER A 389 9.89 -7.41 -29.55
C SER A 389 8.36 -7.32 -29.44
N PRO A 390 7.71 -6.26 -29.98
CA PRO A 390 6.25 -6.14 -29.97
C PRO A 390 5.61 -7.17 -30.91
N SER A 391 4.45 -7.70 -30.52
CA SER A 391 3.66 -8.64 -31.33
C SER A 391 2.67 -7.97 -32.29
N SER A 392 2.49 -6.64 -32.19
CA SER A 392 1.57 -5.84 -33.00
C SER A 392 2.17 -4.46 -33.31
N SER A 393 1.38 -3.56 -33.90
CA SER A 393 1.84 -2.22 -34.24
C SER A 393 2.19 -1.40 -33.00
N LEU A 394 3.27 -0.61 -33.07
CA LEU A 394 3.65 0.38 -32.05
C LEU A 394 2.69 1.57 -31.97
N THR A 395 1.60 1.55 -32.73
CA THR A 395 0.54 2.57 -32.71
C THR A 395 -0.77 2.05 -32.12
N ASP A 396 -0.86 0.77 -31.73
CA ASP A 396 -2.06 0.19 -31.16
C ASP A 396 -2.29 0.71 -29.73
N SER A 397 -3.56 0.79 -29.30
CA SER A 397 -3.90 1.15 -27.91
C SER A 397 -3.54 0.04 -26.92
N ILE A 398 -3.42 -1.20 -27.39
CA ILE A 398 -3.07 -2.38 -26.61
C ILE A 398 -1.97 -3.12 -27.37
N VAL A 399 -0.82 -3.33 -26.73
CA VAL A 399 0.31 -4.05 -27.32
C VAL A 399 0.72 -5.19 -26.41
N LYS A 400 0.97 -6.37 -26.96
CA LYS A 400 1.66 -7.45 -26.24
C LYS A 400 3.12 -7.48 -26.67
N VAL A 401 4.03 -7.53 -25.71
CA VAL A 401 5.47 -7.49 -25.97
C VAL A 401 6.10 -8.75 -25.41
N LYS A 402 6.87 -9.45 -26.25
CA LYS A 402 7.63 -10.61 -25.85
C LYS A 402 9.08 -10.19 -25.55
N TYR A 403 9.57 -10.58 -24.38
CA TYR A 403 10.96 -10.34 -23.98
C TYR A 403 11.74 -11.65 -24.04
N ASN A 404 12.73 -11.72 -24.95
CA ASN A 404 13.47 -12.96 -25.23
C ASN A 404 14.76 -13.11 -24.41
N PHE A 405 15.15 -12.08 -23.66
CA PHE A 405 16.37 -12.05 -22.87
C PHE A 405 16.07 -11.56 -21.46
N PRO A 406 16.74 -12.10 -20.43
CA PRO A 406 16.62 -11.59 -19.08
C PRO A 406 17.14 -10.14 -19.01
N GLY A 407 16.62 -9.36 -18.08
CA GLY A 407 17.03 -7.98 -17.87
C GLY A 407 15.90 -7.05 -17.44
N VAL A 408 16.25 -5.79 -17.28
CA VAL A 408 15.33 -4.73 -16.86
C VAL A 408 15.07 -3.79 -18.03
N TYR A 409 13.80 -3.58 -18.37
CA TYR A 409 13.39 -2.84 -19.55
C TYR A 409 12.60 -1.59 -19.18
N ASN A 410 12.99 -0.47 -19.78
CA ASN A 410 12.20 0.76 -19.79
C ASN A 410 11.11 0.67 -20.85
N ILE A 411 10.08 1.49 -20.71
CA ILE A 411 9.03 1.66 -21.73
C ILE A 411 8.84 3.16 -21.94
N ALA A 412 8.68 3.60 -23.18
CA ALA A 412 8.25 4.95 -23.47
C ALA A 412 6.95 4.94 -24.25
N LEU A 413 6.03 5.85 -23.89
CA LEU A 413 4.83 6.14 -24.65
C LEU A 413 4.86 7.61 -25.03
N THR A 414 4.72 7.87 -26.33
CA THR A 414 4.60 9.22 -26.89
C THR A 414 3.17 9.45 -27.35
N LYS A 415 2.60 10.57 -26.93
CA LYS A 415 1.31 11.08 -27.39
C LYS A 415 1.54 12.35 -28.18
N THR A 416 0.96 12.41 -29.36
CA THR A 416 1.01 13.61 -30.22
C THR A 416 -0.40 14.09 -30.46
N TYR A 417 -0.57 15.40 -30.38
CA TYR A 417 -1.80 16.08 -30.74
C TYR A 417 -1.44 17.38 -31.46
N LEU A 418 -1.93 17.55 -32.69
CA LEU A 418 -1.47 18.62 -33.58
C LEU A 418 0.07 18.61 -33.71
N SER A 419 0.73 19.74 -33.45
CA SER A 419 2.19 19.88 -33.48
C SER A 419 2.89 19.57 -32.15
N SER A 420 2.16 19.33 -31.06
CA SER A 420 2.73 19.09 -29.73
C SER A 420 2.77 17.60 -29.39
N SER A 421 3.90 17.15 -28.85
CA SER A 421 4.09 15.79 -28.35
C SER A 421 4.49 15.79 -26.87
N LYS A 422 4.04 14.78 -26.14
CA LYS A 422 4.47 14.47 -24.78
C LYS A 422 4.93 13.02 -24.74
N THR A 423 6.06 12.78 -24.11
CA THR A 423 6.64 11.44 -23.95
C THR A 423 6.88 11.18 -22.47
N THR A 424 6.38 10.06 -21.97
CA THR A 424 6.69 9.55 -20.64
C THR A 424 7.51 8.29 -20.79
N THR A 425 8.67 8.26 -20.12
CA THR A 425 9.49 7.05 -19.99
C THR A 425 9.23 6.44 -18.61
N PHE A 426 8.70 5.22 -18.61
CA PHE A 426 8.51 4.38 -17.45
C PHE A 426 9.80 3.56 -17.25
N THR A 427 10.63 4.03 -16.34
CA THR A 427 11.93 3.41 -16.01
C THR A 427 11.71 2.11 -15.23
N ASN A 428 12.59 1.12 -15.45
CA ASN A 428 12.59 -0.16 -14.75
C ASN A 428 11.20 -0.84 -14.73
N LYS A 429 10.47 -0.74 -15.84
CA LYS A 429 9.05 -1.11 -15.85
C LYS A 429 8.82 -2.62 -15.90
N VAL A 430 9.72 -3.35 -16.57
CA VAL A 430 9.62 -4.80 -16.76
C VAL A 430 10.92 -5.46 -16.33
N TYR A 431 10.83 -6.37 -15.37
CA TYR A 431 11.90 -7.24 -14.93
C TYR A 431 11.67 -8.62 -15.53
N VAL A 432 12.56 -9.04 -16.41
CA VAL A 432 12.50 -10.32 -17.10
C VAL A 432 13.50 -11.26 -16.44
N LEU A 433 12.99 -12.24 -15.71
CA LEU A 433 13.75 -13.24 -14.99
C LEU A 433 14.30 -14.29 -15.95
N ASP A 434 15.55 -14.71 -15.69
CA ASP A 434 16.17 -15.82 -16.42
C ASP A 434 15.34 -17.12 -16.26
N SER A 435 15.50 -18.05 -17.18
CA SER A 435 14.92 -19.39 -17.08
C SER A 435 15.96 -20.49 -16.91
N ALA A 436 17.26 -20.17 -16.93
CA ALA A 436 18.32 -21.14 -16.72
C ALA A 436 18.33 -21.67 -15.27
N THR A 437 18.38 -22.99 -15.13
CA THR A 437 18.41 -23.70 -13.83
C THR A 437 19.64 -24.60 -13.70
N SER A 438 20.40 -24.77 -14.78
CA SER A 438 21.50 -25.73 -14.89
C SER A 438 22.73 -25.41 -14.04
N SER A 439 22.76 -24.26 -13.37
CA SER A 439 23.92 -23.77 -12.63
C SER A 439 23.73 -23.84 -11.11
N HIS A 440 22.54 -24.16 -10.61
CA HIS A 440 22.19 -24.01 -9.19
C HIS A 440 21.61 -25.30 -8.59
N THR A 441 22.51 -26.17 -8.11
CA THR A 441 22.16 -27.42 -7.42
C THR A 441 22.12 -27.23 -5.91
N ILE A 442 21.30 -28.02 -5.20
CA ILE A 442 21.29 -28.04 -3.72
C ILE A 442 22.28 -29.09 -3.15
N PRO A 443 22.87 -28.87 -1.95
CA PRO A 443 22.70 -27.70 -1.10
C PRO A 443 23.32 -26.44 -1.72
N TYR A 444 22.59 -25.33 -1.63
CA TYR A 444 23.01 -24.02 -2.11
C TYR A 444 23.19 -23.07 -0.93
N SER A 445 24.23 -22.25 -0.99
CA SER A 445 24.56 -21.25 0.02
C SER A 445 24.96 -19.96 -0.66
N GLU A 446 24.39 -18.84 -0.22
CA GLU A 446 24.70 -17.50 -0.69
C GLU A 446 24.98 -16.59 0.51
N SER A 447 26.24 -16.18 0.65
CA SER A 447 26.70 -15.20 1.65
C SER A 447 27.10 -13.87 1.00
N PHE A 448 26.79 -13.66 -0.28
CA PHE A 448 26.96 -12.40 -1.01
C PHE A 448 28.39 -11.85 -1.12
N GLU A 449 29.40 -12.69 -0.90
CA GLU A 449 30.81 -12.31 -1.02
C GLU A 449 31.20 -11.92 -2.46
N ASN A 450 30.50 -12.47 -3.45
CA ASN A 450 30.71 -12.14 -4.84
C ASN A 450 29.64 -11.17 -5.35
N ALA A 451 29.98 -9.89 -5.43
CA ALA A 451 29.10 -8.85 -5.97
C ALA A 451 28.61 -9.15 -7.40
N ALA A 452 29.40 -9.88 -8.21
CA ALA A 452 28.98 -10.27 -9.55
C ALA A 452 27.83 -11.29 -9.51
N THR A 453 27.77 -12.17 -8.51
CA THR A 453 26.66 -13.11 -8.31
C THR A 453 25.37 -12.35 -8.00
N PHE A 454 25.44 -11.35 -7.12
CA PHE A 454 24.29 -10.48 -6.83
C PHE A 454 23.77 -9.78 -8.09
N VAL A 455 24.65 -9.17 -8.89
CA VAL A 455 24.25 -8.42 -10.09
C VAL A 455 23.73 -9.32 -11.22
N ASN A 456 24.31 -10.50 -11.39
CA ASN A 456 24.03 -11.34 -12.56
C ASN A 456 22.95 -12.40 -12.32
N GLU A 457 22.77 -12.85 -11.08
CA GLU A 457 21.89 -13.99 -10.78
C GLU A 457 20.67 -13.63 -9.93
N TRP A 458 20.83 -12.65 -9.04
CA TRP A 458 19.75 -12.12 -8.22
C TRP A 458 19.09 -10.93 -8.92
N THR A 459 17.80 -10.74 -8.67
CA THR A 459 17.05 -9.61 -9.24
C THR A 459 16.47 -8.76 -8.11
N ALA A 460 17.03 -7.56 -7.94
CA ALA A 460 16.47 -6.52 -7.09
C ALA A 460 15.38 -5.76 -7.87
N VAL A 461 14.13 -5.85 -7.40
CA VAL A 461 12.96 -5.21 -7.98
C VAL A 461 12.55 -4.07 -7.06
N ASN A 462 12.89 -2.85 -7.47
CA ASN A 462 12.46 -1.62 -6.84
C ASN A 462 11.07 -1.24 -7.36
N LYS A 463 10.00 -1.50 -6.59
CA LYS A 463 8.63 -1.30 -7.09
C LYS A 463 8.18 0.15 -7.04
N ASN A 464 8.77 0.94 -6.15
CA ASN A 464 8.44 2.34 -5.96
C ASN A 464 9.35 3.26 -6.80
N ASN A 465 10.41 2.71 -7.39
CA ASN A 465 11.48 3.41 -8.09
C ASN A 465 12.03 4.59 -7.27
N ASP A 466 12.16 4.37 -5.95
CA ASP A 466 12.74 5.30 -4.99
C ASP A 466 14.22 4.98 -4.74
N VAL A 467 14.84 5.65 -3.78
CA VAL A 467 16.28 5.51 -3.51
C VAL A 467 16.60 4.22 -2.75
N ALA A 468 15.62 3.67 -2.03
CA ALA A 468 15.77 2.42 -1.30
C ALA A 468 15.59 1.24 -2.25
N ASP A 469 16.54 0.32 -2.24
CA ASP A 469 16.50 -0.92 -3.00
C ASP A 469 17.40 -1.94 -2.30
N TRP A 470 17.24 -3.21 -2.64
CA TRP A 470 18.17 -4.25 -2.21
C TRP A 470 19.54 -4.02 -2.83
N GLN A 471 20.56 -3.96 -1.99
CA GLN A 471 21.95 -3.74 -2.39
C GLN A 471 22.88 -4.72 -1.70
N ASN A 472 23.87 -5.22 -2.45
CA ASN A 472 25.04 -5.86 -1.87
C ASN A 472 25.89 -4.79 -1.17
N VAL A 473 26.16 -4.98 0.12
CA VAL A 473 26.88 -4.01 0.94
C VAL A 473 28.01 -4.70 1.69
N SER A 474 29.11 -3.97 1.88
CA SER A 474 30.29 -4.41 2.65
C SER A 474 30.42 -3.67 3.99
N THR A 475 29.34 -3.02 4.45
CA THR A 475 29.33 -2.22 5.69
C THR A 475 29.15 -3.09 6.93
N THR A 476 28.61 -4.30 6.76
CA THR A 476 28.40 -5.31 7.80
C THR A 476 28.16 -6.67 7.13
N ASN A 477 28.12 -7.72 7.94
CA ASN A 477 27.86 -9.10 7.53
C ASN A 477 27.55 -9.95 8.78
N TYR A 478 27.06 -11.17 8.54
CA TYR A 478 27.13 -12.25 9.53
C TYR A 478 28.32 -13.17 9.22
N THR A 479 28.45 -13.61 7.96
CA THR A 479 29.56 -14.45 7.48
C THR A 479 30.34 -13.67 6.42
N GLY A 480 31.66 -13.74 6.47
CA GLY A 480 32.50 -13.11 5.43
C GLY A 480 32.60 -11.59 5.59
N ASN A 481 32.38 -10.85 4.50
CA ASN A 481 32.58 -9.40 4.43
C ASN A 481 31.32 -8.66 3.97
N ASN A 482 30.44 -9.30 3.20
CA ASN A 482 29.30 -8.68 2.56
C ASN A 482 27.98 -9.27 3.05
N CYS A 483 26.90 -8.55 2.80
CA CYS A 483 25.53 -9.05 2.91
C CYS A 483 24.63 -8.26 1.94
N VAL A 484 23.32 -8.52 1.95
CA VAL A 484 22.35 -7.67 1.24
C VAL A 484 21.52 -6.84 2.21
N SER A 485 21.20 -5.62 1.82
CA SER A 485 20.45 -4.70 2.69
C SER A 485 19.54 -3.77 1.93
N ILE A 486 18.56 -3.20 2.64
CA ILE A 486 17.83 -1.99 2.22
C ILE A 486 18.10 -0.90 3.26
N ALA A 487 18.49 0.28 2.77
CA ALA A 487 18.68 1.50 3.56
C ALA A 487 17.34 2.17 3.95
N ASN A 488 16.48 1.43 4.65
CA ASN A 488 15.09 1.80 4.94
C ASN A 488 14.92 2.94 5.96
N HIS A 489 15.95 3.29 6.74
CA HIS A 489 15.82 4.28 7.81
C HIS A 489 15.24 5.64 7.35
N ASN A 490 15.59 6.07 6.13
CA ASN A 490 15.16 7.34 5.53
C ASN A 490 14.11 7.16 4.42
N SER A 491 13.59 5.96 4.22
CA SER A 491 12.62 5.67 3.17
C SER A 491 11.24 6.20 3.52
N ILE A 492 10.47 6.56 2.49
CA ILE A 492 9.07 6.94 2.63
C ILE A 492 8.24 5.66 2.71
N ALA A 493 7.53 5.47 3.83
CA ALA A 493 6.65 4.33 4.01
C ALA A 493 5.21 4.65 3.58
N PRO A 494 4.44 3.67 3.06
CA PRO A 494 4.89 2.34 2.66
C PRO A 494 5.52 2.32 1.26
N SER A 495 6.76 1.81 1.18
CA SER A 495 7.42 1.36 -0.05
C SER A 495 7.62 -0.16 0.01
N THR A 496 7.83 -0.82 -1.12
CA THR A 496 8.07 -2.27 -1.15
C THR A 496 9.07 -2.66 -2.22
N ASP A 497 10.13 -3.33 -1.79
CA ASP A 497 11.20 -3.80 -2.68
C ASP A 497 11.42 -5.30 -2.53
N GLU A 498 11.77 -5.95 -3.63
CA GLU A 498 11.84 -7.41 -3.69
C GLU A 498 13.23 -7.86 -4.15
N LEU A 499 13.80 -8.84 -3.46
CA LEU A 499 14.98 -9.55 -3.90
C LEU A 499 14.57 -10.95 -4.34
N ILE A 500 14.72 -11.24 -5.64
CA ILE A 500 14.33 -12.52 -6.24
C ILE A 500 15.59 -13.34 -6.51
N SER A 501 15.60 -14.58 -6.01
CA SER A 501 16.69 -15.54 -6.21
C SER A 501 16.80 -16.01 -7.66
N PRO A 502 17.95 -16.60 -8.08
CA PRO A 502 18.02 -17.45 -9.26
C PRO A 502 17.04 -18.63 -9.19
N ALA A 503 16.89 -19.37 -10.30
CA ALA A 503 16.04 -20.55 -10.35
C ALA A 503 16.79 -21.80 -9.91
N PHE A 504 16.14 -22.60 -9.06
CA PHE A 504 16.66 -23.87 -8.54
C PHE A 504 15.81 -25.03 -9.07
N ASP A 505 16.48 -26.11 -9.50
CA ASP A 505 15.79 -27.36 -9.77
C ASP A 505 15.61 -28.16 -8.47
N LEU A 506 14.40 -28.05 -7.92
CA LEU A 506 13.97 -28.76 -6.71
C LEU A 506 12.96 -29.87 -7.04
N SER A 507 12.85 -30.27 -8.31
CA SER A 507 11.83 -31.25 -8.75
C SER A 507 12.11 -32.67 -8.27
N ALA A 508 13.36 -32.98 -7.93
CA ALA A 508 13.82 -34.31 -7.50
C ALA A 508 14.39 -34.30 -6.07
N THR A 509 13.90 -33.42 -5.21
CA THR A 509 14.41 -33.22 -3.85
C THR A 509 13.29 -33.37 -2.82
N ALA A 510 13.61 -33.81 -1.61
CA ALA A 510 12.66 -33.96 -0.51
C ALA A 510 13.20 -33.31 0.77
N SER A 511 12.30 -33.05 1.74
CA SER A 511 12.65 -32.44 3.03
C SER A 511 13.38 -31.11 2.86
N ASN A 512 12.89 -30.29 1.92
CA ASN A 512 13.55 -29.05 1.53
C ASN A 512 13.39 -27.98 2.62
N THR A 513 14.46 -27.23 2.90
CA THR A 513 14.44 -26.12 3.86
C THR A 513 15.13 -24.90 3.29
N LEU A 514 14.54 -23.73 3.52
CA LEU A 514 15.19 -22.43 3.33
C LEU A 514 15.59 -21.88 4.70
N SER A 515 16.82 -21.42 4.85
CA SER A 515 17.23 -20.62 6.01
C SER A 515 17.99 -19.38 5.59
N PHE A 516 17.93 -18.34 6.40
CA PHE A 516 18.67 -17.09 6.19
C PHE A 516 18.91 -16.39 7.52
N ARG A 517 19.93 -15.53 7.57
CA ARG A 517 20.23 -14.65 8.69
C ARG A 517 19.60 -13.29 8.43
N LEU A 518 18.98 -12.72 9.45
CA LEU A 518 18.29 -11.45 9.41
C LEU A 518 18.78 -10.55 10.54
N HIS A 519 18.97 -9.26 10.25
CA HIS A 519 19.09 -8.21 11.25
C HIS A 519 18.12 -7.07 10.95
N PHE A 520 17.36 -6.65 11.97
CA PHE A 520 16.40 -5.55 11.85
C PHE A 520 16.09 -4.90 13.19
N ALA A 521 15.93 -3.57 13.19
CA ALA A 521 15.47 -2.79 14.33
C ALA A 521 14.24 -1.93 13.98
N THR A 522 13.39 -1.68 14.98
CA THR A 522 12.31 -0.68 14.89
C THR A 522 12.78 0.66 15.47
N ARG A 523 12.23 1.77 14.98
CA ARG A 523 12.43 3.12 15.55
C ARG A 523 11.40 3.45 16.63
N ALA A 524 10.18 2.94 16.48
CA ALA A 524 9.07 3.08 17.40
C ALA A 524 8.27 1.78 17.49
N THR A 525 7.47 1.62 18.54
CA THR A 525 6.59 0.46 18.73
C THR A 525 5.46 0.39 17.71
N THR A 526 5.13 1.50 17.05
CA THR A 526 4.11 1.61 16.01
C THR A 526 4.61 1.27 14.62
N ASN A 527 5.92 1.06 14.42
CA ASN A 527 6.45 0.69 13.12
C ASN A 527 5.91 -0.67 12.66
N SER A 528 5.56 -0.73 11.38
CA SER A 528 4.84 -1.87 10.78
C SER A 528 5.64 -2.56 9.67
N ASP A 529 6.95 -2.32 9.60
CA ASP A 529 7.83 -2.91 8.57
C ASP A 529 7.68 -4.42 8.52
N LYS A 530 7.68 -4.97 7.31
CA LYS A 530 7.34 -6.35 7.06
C LYS A 530 8.36 -7.00 6.13
N LEU A 531 8.81 -8.20 6.47
CA LEU A 531 9.49 -9.10 5.54
C LEU A 531 8.57 -10.28 5.23
N ASP A 532 8.26 -10.46 3.96
CA ASP A 532 7.59 -11.64 3.42
C ASP A 532 8.58 -12.43 2.56
N VAL A 533 8.69 -13.74 2.80
CA VAL A 533 9.41 -14.63 1.88
C VAL A 533 8.40 -15.50 1.17
N SER A 534 8.42 -15.44 -0.16
CA SER A 534 7.52 -16.20 -1.01
C SER A 534 8.28 -17.19 -1.89
N ILE A 535 7.63 -18.28 -2.31
CA ILE A 535 8.13 -19.26 -3.26
C ILE A 535 7.31 -19.23 -4.56
N SER A 536 7.96 -19.48 -5.69
CA SER A 536 7.31 -19.64 -7.00
C SER A 536 7.79 -20.92 -7.68
N ASN A 537 6.86 -21.68 -8.27
CA ASN A 537 7.13 -22.87 -9.07
C ASN A 537 6.97 -22.64 -10.59
N ASN A 538 6.72 -21.39 -10.99
CA ASN A 538 6.46 -21.01 -12.37
C ASN A 538 7.25 -19.76 -12.75
N CYS A 539 8.50 -19.71 -12.29
CA CYS A 539 9.47 -18.67 -12.65
C CYS A 539 9.06 -17.25 -12.17
N GLY A 540 8.12 -17.13 -11.23
CA GLY A 540 7.73 -15.85 -10.62
C GLY A 540 6.41 -15.28 -11.15
N LEU A 541 5.66 -16.05 -11.95
CA LEU A 541 4.31 -15.66 -12.38
C LEU A 541 3.30 -15.69 -11.24
N THR A 542 3.42 -16.67 -10.33
CA THR A 542 2.65 -16.76 -9.09
C THR A 542 3.56 -17.01 -7.90
N TRP A 543 3.22 -16.42 -6.77
CA TRP A 543 4.00 -16.47 -5.53
C TRP A 543 3.13 -16.94 -4.37
N PHE A 544 3.68 -17.82 -3.53
CA PHE A 544 3.06 -18.31 -2.30
C PHE A 544 3.91 -17.90 -1.11
N SER A 545 3.32 -17.19 -0.14
CA SER A 545 4.05 -16.78 1.08
C SER A 545 4.36 -18.01 1.95
N VAL A 546 5.63 -18.18 2.30
CA VAL A 546 6.14 -19.24 3.19
C VAL A 546 6.70 -18.68 4.50
N TYR A 547 6.84 -17.36 4.59
CA TYR A 547 7.26 -16.63 5.78
C TYR A 547 6.68 -15.22 5.74
N SER A 548 6.20 -14.73 6.88
CA SER A 548 5.75 -13.34 7.00
C SER A 548 5.90 -12.90 8.45
N LYS A 549 6.79 -11.93 8.71
CA LYS A 549 6.88 -11.25 10.01
C LYS A 549 6.85 -9.74 9.82
N SER A 550 6.21 -9.03 10.75
CA SER A 550 6.12 -7.58 10.76
C SER A 550 6.33 -6.99 12.16
N GLY A 551 6.72 -5.71 12.21
CA GLY A 551 6.87 -4.95 13.44
C GLY A 551 7.75 -5.67 14.48
N SER A 552 7.21 -5.88 15.69
CA SER A 552 7.94 -6.52 16.78
C SER A 552 8.36 -7.97 16.50
N ALA A 553 7.63 -8.71 15.67
CA ALA A 553 8.00 -10.08 15.30
C ALA A 553 9.19 -10.11 14.33
N LEU A 554 9.33 -9.08 13.49
CA LEU A 554 10.46 -8.95 12.56
C LEU A 554 11.75 -8.55 13.28
N LYS A 555 11.62 -7.70 14.31
CA LYS A 555 12.74 -7.16 15.09
C LYS A 555 13.67 -8.24 15.67
N THR A 556 14.97 -7.99 15.55
CA THR A 556 16.03 -8.82 16.13
C THR A 556 16.81 -8.09 17.24
N VAL A 557 16.79 -6.76 17.22
CA VAL A 557 17.49 -5.91 18.20
C VAL A 557 16.66 -5.66 19.47
N THR A 558 17.32 -5.55 20.61
CA THR A 558 16.68 -5.19 21.89
C THR A 558 16.35 -3.70 21.93
N GLY A 559 15.08 -3.35 22.22
CA GLY A 559 14.64 -1.95 22.28
C GLY A 559 14.26 -1.35 20.93
N ASN A 560 14.22 -0.03 20.85
CA ASN A 560 13.98 0.74 19.62
C ASN A 560 15.20 1.62 19.34
N ILE A 561 15.59 1.77 18.08
CA ILE A 561 16.74 2.56 17.66
C ILE A 561 16.27 3.71 16.78
N ASN A 562 16.37 4.94 17.30
CA ASN A 562 15.92 6.15 16.60
C ASN A 562 16.83 6.57 15.44
N GLY A 563 18.13 6.26 15.47
CA GLY A 563 19.09 6.58 14.41
C GLY A 563 19.27 5.45 13.40
N SER A 564 20.00 5.69 12.30
CA SER A 564 20.33 4.64 11.32
C SER A 564 21.07 3.49 12.00
N ASN A 565 20.51 2.28 11.92
CA ASN A 565 21.05 1.09 12.55
C ASN A 565 21.82 0.25 11.54
N VAL A 566 23.08 -0.05 11.86
CA VAL A 566 23.93 -0.97 11.11
C VAL A 566 24.61 -1.87 12.15
N PRO A 567 24.41 -3.20 12.13
CA PRO A 567 25.05 -4.08 13.11
C PRO A 567 26.57 -4.09 12.96
N ALA A 568 27.27 -4.36 14.06
CA ALA A 568 28.66 -4.78 13.97
C ALA A 568 28.76 -6.12 13.18
N PRO A 569 29.84 -6.36 12.41
CA PRO A 569 30.06 -7.64 11.75
C PRO A 569 29.96 -8.82 12.73
N ALA A 570 29.28 -9.89 12.31
CA ALA A 570 28.99 -11.08 13.11
C ALA A 570 28.32 -10.80 14.48
N SER A 571 27.55 -9.72 14.60
CA SER A 571 26.79 -9.37 15.81
C SER A 571 25.90 -10.54 16.29
N PRO A 572 25.76 -10.76 17.62
CA PRO A 572 24.81 -11.75 18.15
C PRO A 572 23.34 -11.40 17.88
N GLU A 573 23.05 -10.20 17.39
CA GLU A 573 21.70 -9.75 17.03
C GLU A 573 21.21 -10.27 15.68
N TRP A 574 22.07 -10.95 14.91
CA TRP A 574 21.67 -11.67 13.71
C TRP A 574 20.87 -12.91 14.09
N ARG A 575 19.59 -12.95 13.69
CA ARG A 575 18.70 -14.07 13.95
C ARG A 575 18.62 -14.99 12.73
N GLU A 576 18.75 -16.29 12.94
CA GLU A 576 18.43 -17.28 11.91
C GLU A 576 16.92 -17.47 11.81
N GLU A 577 16.42 -17.42 10.58
CA GLU A 577 15.09 -17.91 10.23
C GLU A 577 15.25 -19.22 9.46
N LYS A 578 14.45 -20.23 9.83
CA LYS A 578 14.43 -21.53 9.15
C LYS A 578 13.00 -21.91 8.80
N ILE A 579 12.78 -22.23 7.54
CA ILE A 579 11.49 -22.49 6.92
C ILE A 579 11.54 -23.87 6.28
N ASN A 580 10.57 -24.72 6.60
CA ASN A 580 10.35 -25.97 5.87
C ASN A 580 9.53 -25.65 4.62
N ILE A 581 9.97 -26.14 3.47
CA ILE A 581 9.31 -25.89 2.20
C ILE A 581 8.37 -27.06 1.89
N ASP A 582 7.12 -26.73 1.56
CA ASP A 582 6.15 -27.71 1.09
C ASP A 582 6.51 -28.20 -0.32
N ASP A 583 6.59 -29.52 -0.51
CA ASP A 583 6.98 -30.15 -1.78
C ASP A 583 6.00 -29.81 -2.93
N THR A 584 4.76 -29.39 -2.64
CA THR A 584 3.77 -28.95 -3.64
C THR A 584 4.17 -27.67 -4.38
N HIS A 585 5.12 -26.91 -3.84
CA HIS A 585 5.63 -25.68 -4.44
C HIS A 585 6.97 -25.86 -5.15
N LEU A 586 7.43 -27.10 -5.33
CA LEU A 586 8.70 -27.41 -5.97
C LEU A 586 8.54 -27.74 -7.44
N SER A 587 9.53 -27.33 -8.22
CA SER A 587 9.63 -27.55 -9.65
C SER A 587 11.08 -27.44 -10.11
N ALA A 588 11.30 -27.68 -11.40
CA ALA A 588 12.59 -27.43 -12.03
C ALA A 588 12.94 -25.93 -12.11
N LYS A 589 12.00 -25.01 -11.81
CA LYS A 589 12.17 -23.56 -11.92
C LYS A 589 11.80 -22.84 -10.61
N THR A 590 12.13 -23.45 -9.48
CA THR A 590 11.74 -22.93 -8.17
C THR A 590 12.52 -21.67 -7.83
N ARG A 591 11.84 -20.63 -7.34
CA ARG A 591 12.45 -19.35 -6.95
C ARG A 591 11.94 -18.90 -5.58
N PHE A 592 12.76 -18.12 -4.89
CA PHE A 592 12.42 -17.46 -3.64
C PHE A 592 12.44 -15.94 -3.83
N ARG A 593 11.55 -15.24 -3.14
CA ARG A 593 11.45 -13.79 -3.17
C ARG A 593 11.37 -13.25 -1.76
N PHE A 594 12.29 -12.36 -1.41
CA PHE A 594 12.31 -11.60 -0.17
C PHE A 594 11.72 -10.23 -0.43
N SER A 595 10.47 -10.02 -0.03
CA SER A 595 9.76 -8.76 -0.19
C SER A 595 9.76 -8.01 1.13
N PHE A 596 10.37 -6.83 1.15
CA PHE A 596 10.38 -5.96 2.32
C PHE A 596 9.46 -4.76 2.08
N THR A 597 8.50 -4.54 2.98
CA THR A 597 7.64 -3.36 2.98
C THR A 597 8.04 -2.43 4.11
N ALA A 598 8.40 -1.19 3.78
CA ALA A 598 8.73 -0.15 4.73
C ALA A 598 7.50 0.23 5.57
N GLY A 599 7.68 0.31 6.88
CA GLY A 599 6.66 0.72 7.86
C GLY A 599 7.17 1.81 8.81
N GLY A 600 8.17 2.56 8.37
CA GLY A 600 8.79 3.66 9.09
C GLY A 600 9.89 3.23 10.08
N GLY A 601 10.36 1.98 10.00
CA GLY A 601 11.39 1.40 10.85
C GLY A 601 12.81 1.72 10.40
N ASN A 602 13.72 0.76 10.54
CA ASN A 602 15.14 0.96 10.30
C ASN A 602 15.65 0.10 9.13
N ASN A 603 16.94 0.16 8.83
CA ASN A 603 17.57 -0.66 7.80
C ASN A 603 17.37 -2.16 8.10
N ILE A 604 17.26 -2.96 7.03
CA ILE A 604 17.17 -4.42 7.10
C ILE A 604 18.37 -5.04 6.40
N PHE A 605 18.92 -6.10 6.98
CA PHE A 605 20.04 -6.85 6.43
C PHE A 605 19.70 -8.34 6.37
N ILE A 606 20.05 -8.99 5.26
CA ILE A 606 19.93 -10.43 5.07
C ILE A 606 21.29 -11.00 4.65
N ASP A 607 21.65 -12.13 5.22
CA ASP A 607 22.88 -12.85 4.90
C ASP A 607 22.65 -14.37 4.99
N ASP A 608 23.62 -15.17 4.53
CA ASP A 608 23.62 -16.64 4.61
C ASP A 608 22.30 -17.29 4.16
N ILE A 609 21.86 -17.00 2.93
CA ILE A 609 20.70 -17.67 2.34
C ILE A 609 21.10 -19.09 1.95
N ASN A 610 20.49 -20.07 2.60
CA ASN A 610 20.80 -21.49 2.44
C ASN A 610 19.56 -22.26 2.00
N ILE A 611 19.69 -23.04 0.93
CA ILE A 611 18.65 -23.97 0.45
C ILE A 611 19.20 -25.38 0.56
N ASN A 612 18.57 -26.18 1.40
CA ASN A 612 18.95 -27.57 1.64
C ASN A 612 17.80 -28.51 1.29
N GLY A 613 18.14 -29.77 1.01
CA GLY A 613 17.19 -30.82 0.69
C GLY A 613 17.93 -32.12 0.40
N ILE A 614 17.19 -33.22 0.31
CA ILE A 614 17.74 -34.56 0.07
C ILE A 614 17.44 -34.96 -1.36
N SER A 615 18.48 -35.19 -2.16
CA SER A 615 18.34 -35.67 -3.54
C SER A 615 17.72 -37.07 -3.57
N THR A 616 16.60 -37.21 -4.27
CA THR A 616 15.86 -38.48 -4.38
C THR A 616 16.36 -39.33 -5.57
N VAL A 617 17.65 -39.65 -5.62
CA VAL A 617 18.26 -40.48 -6.69
C VAL A 617 18.14 -41.99 -6.46
N GLY A 618 17.39 -42.45 -5.46
CA GLY A 618 17.08 -43.86 -5.23
C GLY A 618 15.64 -44.01 -4.81
N ILE A 619 14.91 -44.89 -5.52
CA ILE A 619 13.60 -45.47 -5.21
C ILE A 619 12.80 -44.62 -4.22
N LYS A 620 11.81 -43.86 -4.72
CA LYS A 620 10.71 -43.25 -3.91
C LYS A 620 10.53 -44.08 -2.65
N GLU A 621 10.86 -43.54 -1.47
CA GLU A 621 10.47 -44.16 -0.21
C GLU A 621 8.95 -44.26 -0.24
N ASN A 622 8.47 -45.39 -0.74
CA ASN A 622 7.07 -45.59 -0.96
C ASN A 622 6.50 -45.85 0.41
N SER A 623 5.60 -44.96 0.82
CA SER A 623 4.86 -44.92 2.07
C SER A 623 4.19 -46.23 2.54
N ALA A 624 4.32 -47.34 1.80
CA ALA A 624 3.65 -48.62 2.01
C ALA A 624 4.28 -49.53 3.11
N ILE A 625 5.56 -49.36 3.46
CA ILE A 625 6.24 -50.18 4.49
C ILE A 625 6.59 -49.31 5.70
N ALA A 626 6.20 -49.74 6.91
CA ALA A 626 6.45 -49.01 8.16
C ALA A 626 7.73 -49.44 8.88
N SER A 627 8.15 -50.70 8.74
CA SER A 627 9.39 -51.22 9.33
C SER A 627 9.82 -52.52 8.63
N ILE A 628 11.11 -52.85 8.68
CA ILE A 628 11.66 -54.07 8.11
C ILE A 628 12.92 -54.52 8.87
N ASN A 629 13.06 -55.83 9.08
CA ASN A 629 14.19 -56.44 9.75
C ASN A 629 14.56 -57.77 9.10
N LEU A 630 15.86 -58.00 8.89
CA LEU A 630 16.41 -59.15 8.19
C LEU A 630 17.45 -59.86 9.05
N PHE A 631 17.22 -61.13 9.40
CA PHE A 631 18.08 -61.86 10.34
C PHE A 631 18.02 -63.39 10.18
N PRO A 632 19.09 -64.14 10.54
CA PRO A 632 20.42 -63.63 10.85
C PRO A 632 21.14 -63.13 9.59
N ASN A 633 21.92 -62.05 9.73
CA ASN A 633 22.84 -61.57 8.71
C ASN A 633 24.21 -61.38 9.37
N PRO A 634 25.19 -62.28 9.13
CA PRO A 634 25.23 -63.26 8.05
C PRO A 634 24.28 -64.46 8.20
N ALA A 635 23.75 -64.95 7.08
CA ALA A 635 22.81 -66.07 7.00
C ALA A 635 23.54 -67.38 6.69
N ASN A 636 23.13 -68.48 7.34
CA ASN A 636 23.61 -69.83 7.01
C ASN A 636 22.60 -70.58 6.13
N ALA A 637 21.66 -71.35 6.69
CA ALA A 637 20.67 -72.10 5.91
C ALA A 637 19.36 -71.33 5.69
N ILE A 638 19.08 -70.35 6.55
CA ILE A 638 17.80 -69.64 6.60
C ILE A 638 18.06 -68.14 6.77
N LEU A 639 17.23 -67.34 6.10
CA LEU A 639 17.11 -65.89 6.26
C LEU A 639 15.66 -65.55 6.59
N ASN A 640 15.41 -64.89 7.71
CA ASN A 640 14.09 -64.40 8.08
C ASN A 640 13.96 -62.92 7.71
N LEU A 641 12.82 -62.59 7.12
CA LEU A 641 12.43 -61.25 6.73
C LEU A 641 11.12 -60.90 7.43
N ASN A 642 11.19 -59.94 8.36
CA ASN A 642 10.02 -59.36 9.02
C ASN A 642 9.79 -57.97 8.42
N TYR A 643 8.55 -57.65 8.01
CA TYR A 643 8.19 -56.31 7.53
C TYR A 643 6.76 -55.95 7.89
N THR A 644 6.48 -54.65 8.03
CA THR A 644 5.15 -54.13 8.37
C THR A 644 4.55 -53.38 7.19
N LEU A 645 3.41 -53.83 6.68
CA LEU A 645 2.68 -53.14 5.60
C LEU A 645 1.68 -52.15 6.20
N LYS A 646 1.58 -50.94 5.64
CA LYS A 646 0.57 -49.94 6.01
C LYS A 646 -0.81 -50.18 5.39
N ASN A 647 -0.89 -50.99 4.33
CA ASN A 647 -2.13 -51.36 3.65
C ASN A 647 -2.01 -52.76 3.07
N LYS A 648 -3.14 -53.46 2.92
CA LYS A 648 -3.20 -54.77 2.26
C LYS A 648 -2.75 -54.67 0.79
N ALA A 649 -1.78 -55.49 0.38
CA ALA A 649 -1.19 -55.42 -0.96
C ALA A 649 -0.59 -56.75 -1.44
N ALA A 650 -0.54 -56.96 -2.76
CA ALA A 650 0.22 -58.06 -3.35
C ALA A 650 1.72 -57.78 -3.28
N VAL A 651 2.50 -58.71 -2.71
CA VAL A 651 3.93 -58.55 -2.48
C VAL A 651 4.69 -59.72 -3.10
N LYS A 652 5.78 -59.42 -3.80
CA LYS A 652 6.71 -60.39 -4.37
C LYS A 652 8.09 -60.18 -3.75
N LEU A 653 8.67 -61.23 -3.20
CA LEU A 653 10.04 -61.24 -2.70
C LEU A 653 10.97 -61.80 -3.78
N GLU A 654 12.02 -61.06 -4.10
CA GLU A 654 12.99 -61.43 -5.13
C GLU A 654 14.40 -61.32 -4.58
N MET A 655 15.17 -62.40 -4.71
CA MET A 655 16.55 -62.47 -4.28
C MET A 655 17.48 -62.48 -5.47
N THR A 656 18.50 -61.61 -5.47
CA THR A 656 19.49 -61.49 -6.54
C THR A 656 20.91 -61.57 -6.01
N ASP A 657 21.86 -61.96 -6.85
CA ASP A 657 23.29 -61.80 -6.56
C ASP A 657 23.78 -60.37 -6.91
N ILE A 658 25.07 -60.11 -6.71
CA ILE A 658 25.71 -58.81 -7.01
C ILE A 658 25.64 -58.41 -8.49
N LEU A 659 25.40 -59.36 -9.40
CA LEU A 659 25.26 -59.11 -10.83
C LEU A 659 23.77 -58.92 -11.22
N GLY A 660 22.86 -58.91 -10.25
CA GLY A 660 21.42 -58.78 -10.47
C GLY A 660 20.76 -60.06 -10.99
N LYS A 661 21.48 -61.20 -11.04
CA LYS A 661 20.89 -62.47 -11.46
C LYS A 661 19.99 -62.99 -10.34
N ILE A 662 18.75 -63.32 -10.70
CA ILE A 662 17.74 -63.84 -9.78
C ILE A 662 18.14 -65.23 -9.31
N GLN A 663 18.23 -65.40 -8.00
CA GLN A 663 18.60 -66.65 -7.32
C GLN A 663 17.40 -67.35 -6.71
N ALA A 664 16.40 -66.58 -6.27
CA ALA A 664 15.14 -67.10 -5.76
C ALA A 664 14.02 -66.07 -5.93
N ILE A 665 12.80 -66.58 -6.15
CA ILE A 665 11.58 -65.77 -6.14
C ILE A 665 10.59 -66.45 -5.21
N GLN A 666 10.05 -65.70 -4.27
CA GLN A 666 8.90 -66.11 -3.49
C GLN A 666 7.76 -65.15 -3.80
N THR A 667 6.70 -65.69 -4.42
CA THR A 667 5.49 -64.91 -4.72
C THR A 667 4.51 -65.14 -3.58
N THR A 668 4.03 -64.06 -2.98
CA THR A 668 3.00 -64.14 -1.94
C THR A 668 1.70 -63.62 -2.54
N GLU A 669 0.62 -64.39 -2.40
CA GLU A 669 -0.74 -63.87 -2.60
C GLU A 669 -0.98 -62.72 -1.61
N THR A 670 -1.90 -61.81 -1.96
CA THR A 670 -2.18 -60.54 -1.27
C THR A 670 -1.96 -60.60 0.26
N VAL A 671 -0.99 -59.83 0.74
CA VAL A 671 -0.55 -59.77 2.14
C VAL A 671 -1.35 -58.72 2.89
N ASN A 672 -1.79 -59.03 4.11
CA ASN A 672 -2.59 -58.11 4.93
C ASN A 672 -1.74 -56.97 5.52
N GLU A 673 -2.41 -55.87 5.87
CA GLU A 673 -1.86 -54.78 6.67
C GLU A 673 -1.35 -55.28 8.04
N GLY A 674 -0.27 -54.69 8.55
CA GLY A 674 0.39 -55.08 9.80
C GLY A 674 1.68 -55.87 9.61
N GLU A 675 2.15 -56.52 10.68
CA GLU A 675 3.40 -57.29 10.68
C GLU A 675 3.29 -58.58 9.87
N ASN A 676 4.30 -58.81 9.03
CA ASN A 676 4.41 -59.97 8.16
C ASN A 676 5.80 -60.60 8.29
N LYS A 677 5.86 -61.93 8.27
CA LYS A 677 7.10 -62.70 8.46
C LYS A 677 7.26 -63.71 7.34
N ASN A 678 8.44 -63.73 6.72
CA ASN A 678 8.79 -64.66 5.66
C ASN A 678 10.12 -65.33 5.99
N THR A 679 10.17 -66.64 5.85
CA THR A 679 11.38 -67.44 6.04
C THR A 679 11.86 -67.95 4.70
N ILE A 680 13.09 -67.60 4.34
CA ILE A 680 13.68 -67.86 3.03
C ILE A 680 14.81 -68.88 3.22
N ASN A 681 14.76 -69.97 2.46
CA ASN A 681 15.81 -70.97 2.44
C ASN A 681 16.98 -70.47 1.59
N THR A 682 18.16 -70.35 2.20
CA THR A 682 19.39 -69.88 1.55
C THR A 682 20.44 -70.98 1.41
N SER A 683 20.13 -72.23 1.79
CA SER A 683 21.07 -73.36 1.81
C SER A 683 21.72 -73.67 0.45
N SER A 684 21.01 -73.44 -0.66
CA SER A 684 21.52 -73.66 -2.02
C SER A 684 22.41 -72.54 -2.54
N LEU A 685 22.56 -71.43 -1.80
CA LEU A 685 23.38 -70.29 -2.22
C LEU A 685 24.84 -70.52 -1.88
N LYS A 686 25.73 -70.17 -2.80
CA LYS A 686 27.17 -70.11 -2.55
C LYS A 686 27.49 -68.98 -1.57
N GLN A 687 28.59 -69.09 -0.84
CA GLN A 687 29.09 -68.01 0.02
C GLN A 687 29.27 -66.73 -0.81
N GLY A 688 28.74 -65.60 -0.33
CA GLY A 688 28.73 -64.35 -1.10
C GLY A 688 27.74 -63.31 -0.58
N ILE A 689 27.66 -62.19 -1.29
CA ILE A 689 26.72 -61.09 -1.02
C ILE A 689 25.51 -61.25 -1.94
N TYR A 690 24.33 -61.11 -1.36
CA TYR A 690 23.05 -61.17 -2.07
C TYR A 690 22.16 -60.00 -1.64
N PHE A 691 21.17 -59.69 -2.45
CA PHE A 691 20.15 -58.69 -2.18
C PHE A 691 18.79 -59.36 -2.13
N ILE A 692 17.96 -58.97 -1.15
CA ILE A 692 16.54 -59.33 -1.10
C ILE A 692 15.72 -58.06 -1.34
N SER A 693 14.81 -58.13 -2.31
CA SER A 693 13.93 -57.04 -2.71
C SER A 693 12.48 -57.39 -2.48
N ILE A 694 11.70 -56.41 -2.01
CA ILE A 694 10.25 -56.47 -1.92
C ILE A 694 9.69 -55.69 -3.11
N LYS A 695 8.82 -56.33 -3.90
CA LYS A 695 8.14 -55.72 -5.04
C LYS A 695 6.63 -55.68 -4.81
N GLN A 696 6.02 -54.54 -5.13
CA GLN A 696 4.57 -54.36 -5.16
C GLN A 696 4.18 -53.81 -6.54
N ASN A 697 3.20 -54.42 -7.20
CA ASN A 697 2.77 -54.05 -8.56
C ASN A 697 3.93 -53.94 -9.57
N GLY A 698 4.96 -54.79 -9.42
CA GLY A 698 6.13 -54.83 -10.30
C GLY A 698 7.26 -53.84 -9.95
N ALA A 699 7.03 -52.86 -9.09
CA ALA A 699 8.05 -51.91 -8.64
C ALA A 699 8.77 -52.43 -7.38
N VAL A 700 10.10 -52.27 -7.31
CA VAL A 700 10.88 -52.50 -6.08
C VAL A 700 10.54 -51.40 -5.09
N ILE A 701 9.95 -51.78 -3.96
CA ILE A 701 9.61 -50.85 -2.88
C ILE A 701 10.61 -50.90 -1.72
N TYR A 702 11.44 -51.95 -1.66
CA TYR A 702 12.55 -52.05 -0.71
C TYR A 702 13.60 -53.04 -1.24
N SER A 703 14.88 -52.80 -0.94
CA SER A 703 15.97 -53.76 -1.19
C SER A 703 17.00 -53.70 -0.06
N SER A 704 17.46 -54.86 0.40
CA SER A 704 18.48 -54.97 1.46
C SER A 704 19.51 -56.04 1.14
N LYS A 705 20.75 -55.79 1.58
CA LYS A 705 21.88 -56.70 1.40
C LYS A 705 21.98 -57.69 2.55
N PHE A 706 22.34 -58.94 2.25
CA PHE A 706 22.77 -59.91 3.26
C PHE A 706 23.95 -60.75 2.79
N ILE A 707 24.70 -61.27 3.75
CA ILE A 707 25.88 -62.10 3.52
C ILE A 707 25.50 -63.56 3.75
N LYS A 708 25.69 -64.43 2.76
CA LYS A 708 25.64 -65.89 2.93
C LYS A 708 27.01 -66.37 3.41
N GLN A 709 27.08 -66.98 4.58
CA GLN A 709 28.28 -67.67 5.06
C GLN A 709 28.25 -69.16 4.66
N GLY A 710 29.42 -69.78 4.53
CA GLY A 710 29.54 -71.22 4.31
C GLY A 710 28.88 -71.98 5.46
N SER A 711 28.21 -73.09 5.15
CA SER A 711 27.53 -73.93 6.13
C SER A 711 28.50 -74.61 7.08
#